data_AF-A0A2U1TF79-F1
#
_entry.id   AF-A0A2U1TF79-F1
#
_cell.length_a   1.000
_cell.length_b   1.000
_cell.length_c   1.000
_cell.angle_alpha   90.00
_cell.angle_beta   90.00
_cell.angle_gamma   90.00
#
_symmetry.space_group_name_H-M   'P 1'
#
loop_
_entity.id
_entity.type
_entity.pdbx_description
1 polymer ?
#
loop_
_entity_poly.entity_id
_entity_poly.type
_entity_poly.pdbx_seq_one_letter_code
_entity_poly.pdbx_strand_id
1 'polypeptide(L)'
;MWRRIAAVATAVVVGATLVVAPAVMPGGGSDSASAADLSKFRPGNIISDEVFFNSGTMSEAQIQSFLNSKVSRCDTGKTCLKDFTQSTYDRAADAMCRGYAGAANESAARIIKKVADSCGINPQVIIVMLQKEQALVADSAPGSWAWTASMGYACPDTAACDSKYFGFYNQVYMGSWQLKRYGNPPGTSNYFTWFPIGKSAPIRYSPTASCGSSNVVVENKATAALYYYTPYQPNASALAAGYGASPDKTCSAYGNRNFYNYFTDWFGSTQGQMPSLVQGQTQGDVFLVVGSTKHHIADYGDYLEYRGALGDRKIVADSVVNALTPGPVATALVRNPATGEVLLLQSGKLHHFGSCELVAMWGYYCGQNIDLSLGQIQSLTRGPAMTEFAKRPGSDTLYKISGSSLMTMDSPDAARAFNGGTSPFAAVLRDSVAARYTQTRPLLGPSTLVKDAGSVVYFVDGTTVKHRLPHWEFATEFGLPATYSSTSTTTLNAYQTGEELSLFVKCGTALYLVNGGKKTQVVNGDAAGFPTTTLTDTSCQALPTSGSVAGPVFVRSGSSPDVYLMTGGKLRWVTTVDALMAANNGAWPTVLSLTAGAFSKFSVTTPFLPVGSFVQAAGDSVVYLIDGPDKRYRLPSWEVAGEFGFAQKLIDVKTSDLAGYAKGDDLSMFAKCNGELYFANGGKLTKVVNGDAGGFPVTTLDPSTCQRLSLSGAVKGPVFVQGAGTGDVFLLTEGTRRHVASAEALTALNGGSWPTVLTIQKKTLASFTEAAPVVTPASFVQASGDNVVYFINGLKQKVRLPHWSFASEFGLPERYSAVTTAQMSGYPRSSTDLSLFVRCGGKLYFAAGGALSLVASGDSSGFAVTDVDATACSRLNLAGTQVGSGKVYVKSANNAAVYVTEGGKLRLLGAGERAGTVLTVDQRTVQALS
;
A
#
# COMPACT_ATOMS: atom_id res chain seq x y z
N MET A 1 44.91 5.42 6.72
CA MET A 1 45.61 4.32 7.41
C MET A 1 44.87 3.03 7.06
N TRP A 2 45.60 2.09 6.46
CA TRP A 2 45.25 0.69 6.16
C TRP A 2 44.19 0.33 5.10
N ARG A 3 44.73 0.00 3.92
CA ARG A 3 44.31 -1.12 3.07
C ARG A 3 44.55 -2.45 3.82
N ARG A 4 43.60 -3.41 3.75
CA ARG A 4 43.74 -4.74 3.09
C ARG A 4 42.65 -5.74 3.53
N ILE A 5 41.91 -6.22 2.52
CA ILE A 5 41.51 -7.61 2.22
C ILE A 5 40.62 -8.37 3.23
N ALA A 6 39.36 -8.58 2.82
CA ALA A 6 38.70 -9.87 2.92
C ALA A 6 37.85 -10.08 1.66
N ALA A 7 38.38 -10.88 0.73
CA ALA A 7 37.64 -11.37 -0.42
C ALA A 7 36.71 -12.51 0.05
N VAL A 8 35.41 -12.31 -0.08
CA VAL A 8 34.42 -13.39 -0.01
C VAL A 8 33.86 -13.55 -1.41
N ALA A 9 34.30 -14.61 -2.09
CA ALA A 9 33.72 -15.07 -3.33
C ALA A 9 32.27 -15.49 -3.06
N THR A 10 31.32 -14.69 -3.54
CA THR A 10 29.91 -15.11 -3.60
C THR A 10 29.69 -15.62 -5.02
N ALA A 11 29.63 -16.94 -5.17
CA ALA A 11 29.22 -17.59 -6.40
C ALA A 11 27.79 -17.13 -6.74
N VAL A 12 27.65 -16.38 -7.84
CA VAL A 12 26.34 -16.14 -8.46
C VAL A 12 25.94 -17.44 -9.15
N VAL A 13 25.21 -18.28 -8.41
CA VAL A 13 24.37 -19.32 -9.02
C VAL A 13 23.22 -18.58 -9.68
N VAL A 14 23.27 -18.46 -11.01
CA VAL A 14 22.10 -18.16 -11.83
C VAL A 14 21.17 -19.37 -11.73
N GLY A 15 20.35 -19.39 -10.67
CA GLY A 15 19.24 -20.32 -10.52
C GLY A 15 18.13 -19.91 -11.46
N ALA A 16 18.29 -20.24 -12.75
CA ALA A 16 17.18 -20.30 -13.69
C ALA A 16 16.25 -21.43 -13.25
N THR A 17 15.35 -21.13 -12.31
CA THR A 17 14.18 -21.97 -12.05
C THR A 17 13.23 -21.75 -13.22
N LEU A 18 13.46 -22.51 -14.30
CA LEU A 18 12.39 -22.89 -15.21
C LEU A 18 11.34 -23.61 -14.39
N VAL A 19 10.33 -22.88 -13.93
CA VAL A 19 9.02 -23.48 -13.71
C VAL A 19 8.54 -23.86 -15.10
N VAL A 20 8.81 -25.11 -15.49
CA VAL A 20 8.09 -25.78 -16.57
C VAL A 20 6.66 -25.91 -16.07
N ALA A 21 5.87 -24.85 -16.25
CA ALA A 21 4.44 -25.03 -16.40
C ALA A 21 4.29 -25.99 -17.58
N PRO A 22 3.58 -27.11 -17.44
CA PRO A 22 3.23 -27.88 -18.63
C PRO A 22 2.52 -26.89 -19.54
N ALA A 23 3.08 -26.64 -20.71
CA ALA A 23 2.31 -26.08 -21.79
C ALA A 23 1.17 -27.06 -21.98
N VAL A 24 0.01 -26.73 -21.42
CA VAL A 24 -1.25 -27.26 -21.89
C VAL A 24 -1.34 -26.70 -23.30
N MET A 25 -0.70 -27.43 -24.23
CA MET A 25 -1.05 -27.39 -25.63
C MET A 25 -2.58 -27.43 -25.64
N PRO A 26 -3.27 -26.50 -26.28
CA PRO A 26 -4.66 -26.74 -26.59
C PRO A 26 -4.64 -28.05 -27.36
N GLY A 27 -5.08 -29.12 -26.72
CA GLY A 27 -5.34 -30.37 -27.37
C GLY A 27 -6.25 -29.99 -28.52
N GLY A 28 -5.69 -29.99 -29.73
CA GLY A 28 -6.48 -29.93 -30.94
C GLY A 28 -7.39 -31.12 -30.80
N GLY A 29 -8.61 -30.85 -30.33
CA GLY A 29 -9.72 -31.74 -30.50
C GLY A 29 -9.70 -32.04 -31.98
N SER A 30 -9.27 -33.26 -32.29
CA SER A 30 -9.64 -33.89 -33.54
C SER A 30 -11.16 -33.89 -33.52
N ASP A 31 -11.75 -32.83 -34.06
CA ASP A 31 -13.11 -32.86 -34.58
C ASP A 31 -13.13 -34.14 -35.41
N SER A 32 -13.79 -35.15 -34.87
CA SER A 32 -13.98 -36.40 -35.55
C SER A 32 -14.65 -36.02 -36.85
N ALA A 33 -13.97 -36.22 -37.98
CA ALA A 33 -14.50 -35.91 -39.29
C ALA A 33 -15.88 -36.54 -39.39
N SER A 34 -16.92 -35.70 -39.36
CA SER A 34 -18.28 -36.14 -39.64
C SER A 34 -18.27 -36.56 -41.09
N ALA A 35 -18.24 -37.87 -41.35
CA ALA A 35 -18.35 -38.39 -42.70
C ALA A 35 -19.51 -37.71 -43.43
N ALA A 36 -19.32 -37.37 -44.70
CA ALA A 36 -20.34 -36.72 -45.51
C ALA A 36 -21.68 -37.50 -45.43
N ASP A 37 -22.76 -36.80 -45.09
CA ASP A 37 -24.10 -37.38 -45.00
C ASP A 37 -24.71 -37.52 -46.41
N LEU A 38 -24.51 -38.69 -47.00
CA LEU A 38 -24.99 -38.98 -48.36
C LEU A 38 -26.51 -39.05 -48.49
N SER A 39 -27.26 -39.09 -47.39
CA SER A 39 -28.73 -38.99 -47.45
C SER A 39 -29.19 -37.63 -48.00
N LYS A 40 -28.31 -36.62 -47.95
CA LYS A 40 -28.55 -35.26 -48.48
C LYS A 40 -28.13 -35.09 -49.94
N PHE A 41 -27.63 -36.13 -50.60
CA PHE A 41 -27.32 -36.08 -52.03
C PHE A 41 -28.60 -35.87 -52.84
N ARG A 42 -28.65 -34.77 -53.61
CA ARG A 42 -29.76 -34.47 -54.51
C ARG A 42 -29.30 -34.61 -55.95
N PRO A 43 -29.83 -35.57 -56.75
CA PRO A 43 -29.36 -35.77 -58.12
C PRO A 43 -29.64 -34.56 -59.02
N GLY A 44 -30.68 -33.77 -58.71
CA GLY A 44 -31.02 -32.54 -59.44
C GLY A 44 -30.19 -31.31 -59.07
N ASN A 45 -29.52 -31.32 -57.92
CA ASN A 45 -28.69 -30.23 -57.42
C ASN A 45 -27.54 -30.80 -56.57
N ILE A 46 -26.52 -31.33 -57.26
CA ILE A 46 -25.35 -31.93 -56.63
C ILE A 46 -24.55 -30.83 -55.89
N ILE A 47 -24.47 -29.65 -56.52
CA ILE A 47 -23.82 -28.43 -56.02
C ILE A 47 -24.47 -27.22 -56.67
N SER A 48 -24.64 -26.13 -55.92
CA SER A 48 -25.26 -24.91 -56.44
C SER A 48 -24.31 -24.13 -57.37
N ASP A 49 -24.88 -23.35 -58.30
CA ASP A 49 -24.10 -22.46 -59.16
C ASP A 49 -23.26 -21.46 -58.32
N GLU A 50 -23.81 -20.99 -57.20
CA GLU A 50 -23.14 -20.07 -56.29
C GLU A 50 -21.86 -20.67 -55.69
N VAL A 51 -21.90 -21.94 -55.26
CA VAL A 51 -20.71 -22.59 -54.71
C VAL A 51 -19.75 -23.00 -55.83
N PHE A 52 -20.26 -23.50 -56.95
CA PHE A 52 -19.43 -24.08 -58.02
C PHE A 52 -18.63 -23.03 -58.81
N PHE A 53 -19.22 -21.86 -59.07
CA PHE A 53 -18.60 -20.80 -59.87
C PHE A 53 -17.97 -19.67 -59.02
N ASN A 54 -17.80 -19.88 -57.71
CA ASN A 54 -17.15 -18.93 -56.82
C ASN A 54 -15.63 -19.13 -56.79
N SER A 55 -14.88 -18.45 -57.66
CA SER A 55 -13.42 -18.55 -57.72
C SER A 55 -12.69 -17.94 -56.51
N GLY A 56 -13.40 -17.23 -55.63
CA GLY A 56 -12.84 -16.51 -54.48
C GLY A 56 -12.72 -17.31 -53.18
N THR A 57 -13.14 -18.58 -53.16
CA THR A 57 -13.25 -19.38 -51.91
C THR A 57 -11.93 -19.76 -51.26
N MET A 58 -10.82 -19.79 -52.00
CA MET A 58 -9.48 -20.07 -51.45
C MET A 58 -8.42 -19.19 -52.11
N SER A 59 -7.53 -18.62 -51.30
CA SER A 59 -6.27 -18.03 -51.75
C SER A 59 -5.24 -19.11 -52.12
N GLU A 60 -4.18 -18.73 -52.85
CA GLU A 60 -3.05 -19.63 -53.18
C GLU A 60 -2.46 -20.28 -51.91
N ALA A 61 -2.29 -19.51 -50.83
CA ALA A 61 -1.76 -20.01 -49.56
C ALA A 61 -2.71 -21.00 -48.87
N GLN A 62 -4.03 -20.77 -48.94
CA GLN A 62 -5.02 -21.70 -48.40
C GLN A 62 -5.06 -23.00 -49.20
N ILE A 63 -4.92 -22.94 -50.54
CA ILE A 63 -4.81 -24.14 -51.38
C ILE A 63 -3.57 -24.92 -51.00
N GLN A 64 -2.41 -24.27 -50.89
CA GLN A 64 -1.17 -24.95 -50.50
C GLN A 64 -1.28 -25.59 -49.11
N SER A 65 -1.89 -24.89 -48.15
CA SER A 65 -2.10 -25.41 -46.79
C SER A 65 -3.04 -26.63 -46.79
N PHE A 66 -4.08 -26.61 -47.62
CA PHE A 66 -4.97 -27.75 -47.80
C PHE A 66 -4.25 -28.96 -48.41
N LEU A 67 -3.43 -28.76 -49.46
CA LEU A 67 -2.65 -29.84 -50.04
C LEU A 67 -1.66 -30.45 -49.02
N ASN A 68 -1.02 -29.60 -48.20
CA ASN A 68 -0.15 -30.05 -47.12
C ASN A 68 -0.89 -30.85 -46.04
N SER A 69 -2.18 -30.59 -45.81
CA SER A 69 -2.97 -31.33 -44.80
C SER A 69 -3.44 -32.69 -45.28
N LYS A 70 -3.54 -32.91 -46.60
CA LYS A 70 -3.94 -34.20 -47.18
C LYS A 70 -2.80 -35.21 -47.29
N VAL A 71 -1.58 -34.74 -47.47
CA VAL A 71 -0.37 -35.58 -47.46
C VAL A 71 0.68 -34.93 -46.59
N SER A 72 0.97 -35.49 -45.42
CA SER A 72 1.98 -34.93 -44.51
C SER A 72 3.41 -35.05 -45.06
N ARG A 73 3.71 -36.13 -45.78
CA ARG A 73 5.02 -36.40 -46.38
C ARG A 73 4.85 -37.20 -47.67
N CYS A 74 5.52 -36.81 -48.75
CA CYS A 74 5.59 -37.64 -49.96
C CYS A 74 6.51 -38.85 -49.71
N ASP A 75 6.26 -39.95 -50.41
CA ASP A 75 7.10 -41.14 -50.34
C ASP A 75 8.54 -40.83 -50.81
N THR A 76 9.50 -41.59 -50.28
CA THR A 76 10.93 -41.34 -50.55
C THR A 76 11.22 -41.41 -52.05
N GLY A 77 11.76 -40.33 -52.61
CA GLY A 77 12.08 -40.23 -54.04
C GLY A 77 10.88 -39.97 -54.95
N LYS A 78 9.70 -39.65 -54.40
CA LYS A 78 8.50 -39.27 -55.13
C LYS A 78 8.15 -37.80 -54.88
N THR A 79 7.51 -37.18 -55.86
CA THR A 79 6.89 -35.86 -55.72
C THR A 79 5.38 -36.06 -55.69
N CYS A 80 4.73 -35.61 -54.62
CA CYS A 80 3.27 -35.58 -54.48
C CYS A 80 2.73 -34.16 -54.73
N LEU A 81 1.39 -34.00 -54.86
CA LEU A 81 0.77 -32.76 -55.36
C LEU A 81 1.19 -31.49 -54.60
N LYS A 82 1.39 -31.59 -53.28
CA LYS A 82 1.81 -30.45 -52.45
C LYS A 82 3.21 -29.92 -52.77
N ASP A 83 4.12 -30.78 -53.25
CA ASP A 83 5.52 -30.44 -53.55
C ASP A 83 5.77 -30.30 -55.07
N PHE A 84 4.72 -30.49 -55.90
CA PHE A 84 4.82 -30.40 -57.34
C PHE A 84 5.03 -28.97 -57.83
N THR A 85 5.96 -28.79 -58.76
CA THR A 85 6.18 -27.53 -59.50
C THR A 85 6.31 -27.78 -61.00
N GLN A 86 5.85 -26.81 -61.79
CA GLN A 86 5.94 -26.84 -63.25
C GLN A 86 6.10 -25.42 -63.80
N SER A 87 6.95 -25.24 -64.83
CA SER A 87 6.95 -24.02 -65.63
C SER A 87 5.77 -24.03 -66.60
N THR A 88 4.94 -23.01 -66.55
CA THR A 88 3.72 -22.85 -67.36
C THR A 88 3.92 -21.83 -68.48
N TYR A 89 2.95 -21.75 -69.39
CA TYR A 89 2.99 -20.86 -70.56
C TYR A 89 1.72 -20.03 -70.71
N ASP A 90 1.83 -18.92 -71.43
CA ASP A 90 0.75 -17.97 -71.67
C ASP A 90 -0.41 -18.58 -72.47
N ARG A 91 -1.64 -18.14 -72.17
CA ARG A 91 -2.86 -18.44 -72.93
C ARG A 91 -3.69 -17.18 -73.10
N ALA A 92 -4.19 -16.96 -74.32
CA ALA A 92 -5.13 -15.90 -74.61
C ALA A 92 -6.48 -16.14 -73.92
N ALA A 93 -7.23 -15.06 -73.67
CA ALA A 93 -8.59 -15.12 -73.15
C ALA A 93 -9.58 -15.57 -74.22
N ASP A 94 -10.64 -16.27 -73.80
CA ASP A 94 -11.78 -16.64 -74.62
C ASP A 94 -13.09 -16.58 -73.82
N ALA A 95 -14.19 -17.12 -74.38
CA ALA A 95 -15.51 -17.10 -73.76
C ALA A 95 -15.62 -17.93 -72.46
N MET A 96 -14.68 -18.83 -72.18
CA MET A 96 -14.69 -19.73 -71.04
C MET A 96 -13.75 -19.24 -69.94
N CYS A 97 -12.55 -18.77 -70.30
CA CYS A 97 -11.51 -18.37 -69.35
C CYS A 97 -10.80 -17.07 -69.79
N ARG A 98 -10.45 -16.22 -68.83
CA ARG A 98 -9.86 -14.88 -69.02
C ARG A 98 -8.36 -14.87 -69.38
N GLY A 99 -7.84 -15.98 -69.93
CA GLY A 99 -6.42 -16.14 -70.25
C GLY A 99 -5.57 -16.50 -69.04
N TYR A 100 -4.31 -16.86 -69.29
CA TYR A 100 -3.35 -17.28 -68.27
C TYR A 100 -1.99 -16.68 -68.58
N ALA A 101 -1.36 -16.03 -67.61
CA ALA A 101 0.03 -15.58 -67.76
C ALA A 101 0.96 -16.65 -67.18
N GLY A 102 1.86 -17.24 -67.96
CA GLY A 102 2.79 -18.28 -67.54
C GLY A 102 3.90 -17.77 -66.62
N ALA A 103 4.47 -18.65 -65.81
CA ALA A 103 5.66 -18.36 -65.01
C ALA A 103 6.51 -19.63 -64.80
N ALA A 104 7.78 -19.44 -64.46
CA ALA A 104 8.68 -20.55 -64.13
C ALA A 104 8.35 -21.14 -62.75
N ASN A 105 8.48 -22.46 -62.60
CA ASN A 105 8.39 -23.19 -61.33
C ASN A 105 7.13 -22.89 -60.49
N GLU A 106 5.96 -22.78 -61.12
CA GLU A 106 4.72 -22.59 -60.38
C GLU A 106 4.34 -23.85 -59.60
N SER A 107 3.98 -23.70 -58.33
CA SER A 107 3.43 -24.79 -57.53
C SER A 107 2.06 -25.23 -58.06
N ALA A 108 1.66 -26.46 -57.73
CA ALA A 108 0.30 -26.92 -58.02
C ALA A 108 -0.77 -25.98 -57.45
N ALA A 109 -0.55 -25.43 -56.25
CA ALA A 109 -1.47 -24.48 -55.62
C ALA A 109 -1.63 -23.18 -56.42
N ARG A 110 -0.52 -22.65 -56.94
CA ARG A 110 -0.53 -21.45 -57.80
C ARG A 110 -1.24 -21.72 -59.13
N ILE A 111 -0.97 -22.86 -59.76
CA ILE A 111 -1.63 -23.27 -61.00
C ILE A 111 -3.15 -23.36 -60.78
N ILE A 112 -3.60 -24.06 -59.72
CA ILE A 112 -5.02 -24.20 -59.39
C ILE A 112 -5.65 -22.83 -59.16
N LYS A 113 -5.02 -21.95 -58.38
CA LYS A 113 -5.56 -20.60 -58.09
C LYS A 113 -5.74 -19.77 -59.36
N LYS A 114 -4.71 -19.72 -60.20
CA LYS A 114 -4.73 -18.92 -61.43
C LYS A 114 -5.75 -19.45 -62.44
N VAL A 115 -5.89 -20.77 -62.55
CA VAL A 115 -6.94 -21.38 -63.39
C VAL A 115 -8.34 -21.12 -62.83
N ALA A 116 -8.53 -21.26 -61.51
CA ALA A 116 -9.79 -20.95 -60.84
C ALA A 116 -10.24 -19.51 -61.14
N ASP A 117 -9.34 -18.54 -61.03
CA ASP A 117 -9.61 -17.14 -61.34
C ASP A 117 -9.84 -16.88 -62.83
N SER A 118 -9.06 -17.53 -63.70
CA SER A 118 -9.19 -17.38 -65.14
C SER A 118 -10.55 -17.85 -65.62
N CYS A 119 -10.96 -19.07 -65.23
CA CYS A 119 -12.19 -19.70 -65.69
C CYS A 119 -13.42 -19.36 -64.82
N GLY A 120 -13.25 -18.74 -63.66
CA GLY A 120 -14.35 -18.45 -62.73
C GLY A 120 -14.97 -19.74 -62.18
N ILE A 121 -14.11 -20.65 -61.71
CA ILE A 121 -14.48 -21.93 -61.08
C ILE A 121 -13.94 -21.91 -59.65
N ASN A 122 -14.71 -22.45 -58.71
CA ASN A 122 -14.27 -22.59 -57.33
C ASN A 122 -13.01 -23.47 -57.23
N PRO A 123 -11.89 -23.01 -56.64
CA PRO A 123 -10.68 -23.83 -56.48
C PRO A 123 -10.91 -25.14 -55.73
N GLN A 124 -11.88 -25.20 -54.80
CA GLN A 124 -12.29 -26.43 -54.11
C GLN A 124 -12.88 -27.46 -55.08
N VAL A 125 -13.63 -27.02 -56.10
CA VAL A 125 -14.15 -27.88 -57.17
C VAL A 125 -13.00 -28.48 -57.98
N ILE A 126 -12.00 -27.68 -58.34
CA ILE A 126 -10.82 -28.16 -59.09
C ILE A 126 -10.07 -29.22 -58.28
N ILE A 127 -9.84 -28.97 -56.98
CA ILE A 127 -9.20 -29.92 -56.07
C ILE A 127 -9.99 -31.23 -55.97
N VAL A 128 -11.31 -31.16 -55.80
CA VAL A 128 -12.16 -32.36 -55.75
C VAL A 128 -12.13 -33.13 -57.07
N MET A 129 -12.08 -32.43 -58.21
CA MET A 129 -11.95 -33.09 -59.51
C MET A 129 -10.61 -33.82 -59.64
N LEU A 130 -9.48 -33.20 -59.23
CA LEU A 130 -8.17 -33.87 -59.22
C LEU A 130 -8.18 -35.14 -58.35
N GLN A 131 -8.86 -35.11 -57.21
CA GLN A 131 -9.03 -36.31 -56.37
C GLN A 131 -9.91 -37.35 -57.06
N LYS A 132 -11.04 -36.94 -57.60
CA LYS A 132 -12.02 -37.85 -58.21
C LYS A 132 -11.43 -38.59 -59.41
N GLU A 133 -10.66 -37.88 -60.23
CA GLU A 133 -10.20 -38.39 -61.53
C GLU A 133 -8.89 -39.18 -61.43
N GLN A 134 -7.98 -38.81 -60.54
CA GLN A 134 -6.66 -39.46 -60.44
C GLN A 134 -6.22 -39.77 -59.00
N ALA A 135 -7.10 -39.61 -57.99
CA ALA A 135 -6.75 -39.70 -56.56
C ALA A 135 -5.58 -38.80 -56.12
N LEU A 136 -5.26 -37.78 -56.93
CA LEU A 136 -3.97 -37.09 -56.90
C LEU A 136 -3.74 -36.24 -55.65
N VAL A 137 -4.81 -35.80 -54.97
CA VAL A 137 -4.70 -34.89 -53.82
C VAL A 137 -4.23 -35.62 -52.56
N ALA A 138 -4.65 -36.87 -52.39
CA ALA A 138 -4.32 -37.69 -51.21
C ALA A 138 -3.20 -38.72 -51.45
N ASP A 139 -2.64 -38.78 -52.66
CA ASP A 139 -1.61 -39.75 -53.04
C ASP A 139 -0.19 -39.25 -52.69
N SER A 140 0.53 -40.00 -51.84
CA SER A 140 1.91 -39.69 -51.43
C SER A 140 2.96 -40.13 -52.46
N ALA A 141 2.60 -40.96 -53.44
CA ALA A 141 3.47 -41.48 -54.49
C ALA A 141 2.83 -41.49 -55.90
N PRO A 142 2.33 -40.36 -56.43
CA PRO A 142 1.60 -40.37 -57.69
C PRO A 142 2.41 -40.91 -58.88
N GLY A 143 1.79 -41.82 -59.64
CA GLY A 143 2.35 -42.33 -60.89
C GLY A 143 2.45 -41.25 -61.97
N SER A 144 3.29 -41.47 -63.00
CA SER A 144 3.48 -40.51 -64.10
C SER A 144 2.15 -40.12 -64.78
N TRP A 145 1.24 -41.08 -64.91
CA TRP A 145 -0.06 -40.89 -65.56
C TRP A 145 -0.95 -39.86 -64.84
N ALA A 146 -0.88 -39.78 -63.51
CA ALA A 146 -1.67 -38.82 -62.74
C ALA A 146 -1.27 -37.36 -63.04
N TRP A 147 -0.05 -37.13 -63.51
CA TRP A 147 0.41 -35.81 -63.99
C TRP A 147 0.08 -35.58 -65.47
N THR A 148 0.07 -36.64 -66.27
CA THR A 148 -0.25 -36.59 -67.70
C THR A 148 -1.72 -36.26 -67.94
N ALA A 149 -2.63 -36.88 -67.18
CA ALA A 149 -4.07 -36.81 -67.36
C ALA A 149 -4.81 -36.45 -66.05
N SER A 150 -4.33 -35.43 -65.33
CA SER A 150 -4.73 -35.13 -63.93
C SER A 150 -6.22 -34.88 -63.70
N MET A 151 -6.96 -34.41 -64.72
CA MET A 151 -8.41 -34.21 -64.66
C MET A 151 -9.17 -35.16 -65.59
N GLY A 152 -8.50 -36.06 -66.32
CA GLY A 152 -9.15 -36.92 -67.32
C GLY A 152 -9.72 -36.17 -68.53
N TYR A 153 -9.28 -34.92 -68.76
CA TYR A 153 -9.76 -34.15 -69.91
C TYR A 153 -9.23 -34.73 -71.23
N ALA A 154 -10.14 -34.89 -72.20
CA ALA A 154 -9.90 -35.52 -73.50
C ALA A 154 -9.42 -36.99 -73.42
N CYS A 155 -9.89 -37.71 -72.40
CA CYS A 155 -9.68 -39.16 -72.21
C CYS A 155 -11.03 -39.91 -72.31
N PRO A 156 -11.55 -40.20 -73.52
CA PRO A 156 -12.78 -40.96 -73.67
C PRO A 156 -12.58 -42.43 -73.28
N ASP A 157 -13.57 -43.05 -72.65
CA ASP A 157 -13.50 -44.47 -72.23
C ASP A 157 -13.28 -45.47 -73.40
N THR A 158 -13.55 -45.06 -74.64
CA THR A 158 -13.51 -45.91 -75.83
C THR A 158 -12.36 -45.60 -76.79
N ALA A 159 -11.46 -44.67 -76.46
CA ALA A 159 -10.29 -44.34 -77.28
C ALA A 159 -9.11 -43.86 -76.42
N ALA A 160 -7.93 -43.76 -77.03
CA ALA A 160 -6.77 -43.20 -76.34
C ALA A 160 -7.00 -41.72 -75.98
N CYS A 161 -6.43 -41.26 -74.86
CA CYS A 161 -6.42 -39.85 -74.52
C CYS A 161 -5.68 -39.03 -75.59
N ASP A 162 -6.19 -37.84 -75.89
CA ASP A 162 -5.53 -36.93 -76.83
C ASP A 162 -4.27 -36.31 -76.20
N SER A 163 -3.11 -36.68 -76.74
CA SER A 163 -1.80 -36.28 -76.24
C SER A 163 -1.56 -34.77 -76.30
N LYS A 164 -2.31 -34.03 -77.12
CA LYS A 164 -2.29 -32.55 -77.17
C LYS A 164 -2.61 -31.92 -75.82
N TYR A 165 -3.38 -32.61 -74.98
CA TYR A 165 -3.86 -32.10 -73.70
C TYR A 165 -3.08 -32.61 -72.49
N PHE A 166 -1.95 -33.31 -72.71
CA PHE A 166 -1.15 -33.85 -71.62
C PHE A 166 -0.44 -32.78 -70.78
N GLY A 167 -0.22 -33.13 -69.50
CA GLY A 167 0.53 -32.35 -68.51
C GLY A 167 -0.36 -31.61 -67.52
N PHE A 168 0.09 -31.53 -66.26
CA PHE A 168 -0.72 -31.05 -65.13
C PHE A 168 -1.34 -29.68 -65.38
N TYR A 169 -0.55 -28.66 -65.75
CA TYR A 169 -1.07 -27.34 -66.09
C TYR A 169 -2.15 -27.38 -67.19
N ASN A 170 -1.89 -28.13 -68.26
CA ASN A 170 -2.78 -28.21 -69.42
C ASN A 170 -4.09 -28.92 -69.06
N GLN A 171 -4.04 -29.99 -68.28
CA GLN A 171 -5.19 -30.72 -67.77
C GLN A 171 -6.04 -29.88 -66.80
N VAL A 172 -5.41 -29.16 -65.86
CA VAL A 172 -6.13 -28.28 -64.93
C VAL A 172 -6.84 -27.15 -65.66
N TYR A 173 -6.15 -26.50 -66.60
CA TYR A 173 -6.73 -25.43 -67.42
C TYR A 173 -7.87 -25.93 -68.30
N MET A 174 -7.63 -26.97 -69.10
CA MET A 174 -8.62 -27.46 -70.06
C MET A 174 -9.80 -28.17 -69.40
N GLY A 175 -9.59 -28.87 -68.28
CA GLY A 175 -10.67 -29.44 -67.48
C GLY A 175 -11.60 -28.36 -66.92
N SER A 176 -11.03 -27.28 -66.38
CA SER A 176 -11.81 -26.13 -65.88
C SER A 176 -12.51 -25.36 -67.00
N TRP A 177 -11.83 -25.18 -68.14
CA TRP A 177 -12.41 -24.62 -69.37
C TRP A 177 -13.61 -25.45 -69.84
N GLN A 178 -13.52 -26.78 -69.80
CA GLN A 178 -14.57 -27.67 -70.24
C GLN A 178 -15.81 -27.59 -69.34
N LEU A 179 -15.62 -27.47 -68.02
CA LEU A 179 -16.72 -27.22 -67.07
C LEU A 179 -17.49 -25.94 -67.39
N LYS A 180 -16.80 -24.89 -67.87
CA LYS A 180 -17.44 -23.66 -68.37
C LYS A 180 -18.12 -23.89 -69.70
N ARG A 181 -17.46 -24.59 -70.62
CA ARG A 181 -17.98 -24.87 -71.97
C ARG A 181 -19.31 -25.62 -71.94
N TYR A 182 -19.50 -26.53 -70.98
CA TYR A 182 -20.76 -27.26 -70.78
C TYR A 182 -21.97 -26.37 -70.49
N GLY A 183 -21.76 -25.17 -69.96
CA GLY A 183 -22.82 -24.18 -69.74
C GLY A 183 -23.26 -23.42 -70.99
N ASN A 184 -22.71 -23.74 -72.17
CA ASN A 184 -22.89 -23.00 -73.44
C ASN A 184 -22.82 -21.47 -73.25
N PRO A 185 -21.69 -20.91 -72.76
CA PRO A 185 -21.57 -19.49 -72.49
C PRO A 185 -21.79 -18.65 -73.77
N PRO A 186 -22.27 -17.40 -73.64
CA PRO A 186 -22.48 -16.50 -74.78
C PRO A 186 -21.24 -16.41 -75.68
N GLY A 187 -21.45 -16.43 -76.99
CA GLY A 187 -20.35 -16.45 -77.98
C GLY A 187 -19.87 -17.84 -78.38
N THR A 188 -20.50 -18.92 -77.89
CA THR A 188 -20.21 -20.31 -78.27
C THR A 188 -21.43 -21.02 -78.88
N SER A 189 -21.23 -22.16 -79.53
CA SER A 189 -22.33 -22.98 -80.06
C SER A 189 -23.12 -23.66 -78.95
N ASN A 190 -24.45 -23.74 -79.11
CA ASN A 190 -25.35 -24.42 -78.17
C ASN A 190 -25.31 -25.96 -78.37
N TYR A 191 -24.17 -26.57 -78.05
CA TYR A 191 -23.92 -27.99 -78.28
C TYR A 191 -24.43 -28.86 -77.12
N PHE A 192 -24.17 -28.47 -75.87
CA PHE A 192 -24.49 -29.26 -74.69
C PHE A 192 -25.95 -29.08 -74.26
N THR A 193 -26.86 -29.86 -74.85
CA THR A 193 -28.31 -29.71 -74.66
C THR A 193 -29.02 -30.92 -74.03
N TRP A 194 -28.34 -32.06 -73.90
CA TRP A 194 -28.87 -33.31 -73.33
C TRP A 194 -29.20 -33.33 -71.81
N PHE A 195 -28.68 -32.38 -71.03
CA PHE A 195 -29.03 -32.18 -69.61
C PHE A 195 -29.56 -30.75 -69.40
N PRO A 196 -30.78 -30.45 -69.90
CA PRO A 196 -31.34 -29.11 -69.88
C PRO A 196 -31.70 -28.64 -68.46
N ILE A 197 -31.31 -27.41 -68.14
CA ILE A 197 -31.57 -26.78 -66.84
C ILE A 197 -33.08 -26.52 -66.66
N GLY A 198 -33.60 -26.83 -65.48
CA GLY A 198 -35.00 -26.69 -65.09
C GLY A 198 -35.94 -27.73 -65.70
N LYS A 199 -35.40 -28.71 -66.45
CA LYS A 199 -36.20 -29.76 -67.10
C LYS A 199 -35.74 -31.15 -66.64
N SER A 200 -36.67 -32.11 -66.73
CA SER A 200 -36.39 -33.50 -66.43
C SER A 200 -35.55 -34.14 -67.56
N ALA A 201 -34.47 -34.81 -67.19
CA ALA A 201 -33.63 -35.61 -68.09
C ALA A 201 -33.47 -37.04 -67.53
N PRO A 202 -33.52 -38.09 -68.38
CA PRO A 202 -33.26 -39.46 -67.93
C PRO A 202 -31.77 -39.69 -67.74
N ILE A 203 -31.30 -39.69 -66.49
CA ILE A 203 -29.89 -39.90 -66.15
C ILE A 203 -29.67 -41.37 -65.78
N ARG A 204 -28.71 -42.03 -66.45
CA ARG A 204 -28.42 -43.45 -66.24
C ARG A 204 -27.69 -43.69 -64.92
N TYR A 205 -27.87 -44.88 -64.35
CA TYR A 205 -27.13 -45.31 -63.15
C TYR A 205 -25.75 -45.89 -63.46
N SER A 206 -25.55 -46.39 -64.69
CA SER A 206 -24.33 -47.06 -65.15
C SER A 206 -24.20 -46.97 -66.68
N PRO A 207 -22.98 -47.10 -67.25
CA PRO A 207 -22.79 -47.31 -68.69
C PRO A 207 -23.55 -48.52 -69.23
N THR A 208 -23.75 -49.53 -68.40
CA THR A 208 -24.50 -50.74 -68.75
C THR A 208 -25.98 -50.41 -68.86
N ALA A 209 -26.52 -50.45 -70.08
CA ALA A 209 -27.89 -50.00 -70.37
C ALA A 209 -28.98 -50.74 -69.58
N SER A 210 -28.77 -52.01 -69.22
CA SER A 210 -29.72 -52.80 -68.43
C SER A 210 -29.87 -52.32 -66.98
N CYS A 211 -28.98 -51.46 -66.49
CA CYS A 211 -29.06 -50.88 -65.14
C CYS A 211 -30.10 -49.75 -65.02
N GLY A 212 -30.66 -49.29 -66.14
CA GLY A 212 -31.72 -48.29 -66.16
C GLY A 212 -31.26 -46.85 -65.88
N SER A 213 -32.26 -45.99 -65.71
CA SER A 213 -32.12 -44.56 -65.45
C SER A 213 -33.27 -44.07 -64.55
N SER A 214 -33.14 -42.85 -64.02
CA SER A 214 -34.28 -42.13 -63.45
C SER A 214 -34.36 -40.71 -64.01
N ASN A 215 -35.57 -40.16 -63.98
CA ASN A 215 -35.85 -38.80 -64.40
C ASN A 215 -35.42 -37.83 -63.31
N VAL A 216 -34.42 -37.01 -63.64
CA VAL A 216 -33.84 -36.00 -62.75
C VAL A 216 -34.11 -34.63 -63.32
N VAL A 217 -34.72 -33.75 -62.53
CA VAL A 217 -34.80 -32.32 -62.88
C VAL A 217 -33.45 -31.70 -62.57
N VAL A 218 -32.69 -31.34 -63.62
CA VAL A 218 -31.37 -30.71 -63.44
C VAL A 218 -31.58 -29.23 -63.11
N GLU A 219 -31.34 -28.83 -61.87
CA GLU A 219 -31.78 -27.53 -61.33
C GLU A 219 -30.86 -26.37 -61.72
N ASN A 220 -29.59 -26.62 -62.02
CA ASN A 220 -28.59 -25.56 -62.22
C ASN A 220 -27.45 -25.95 -63.20
N LYS A 221 -26.64 -24.97 -63.61
CA LYS A 221 -25.56 -25.14 -64.60
C LYS A 221 -24.44 -26.03 -64.08
N ALA A 222 -24.09 -25.90 -62.80
CA ALA A 222 -23.04 -26.66 -62.15
C ALA A 222 -23.32 -28.16 -62.14
N THR A 223 -24.55 -28.53 -61.78
CA THR A 223 -25.02 -29.93 -61.78
C THR A 223 -25.07 -30.48 -63.21
N ALA A 224 -25.52 -29.68 -64.19
CA ALA A 224 -25.46 -30.08 -65.60
C ALA A 224 -24.01 -30.34 -66.06
N ALA A 225 -23.07 -29.46 -65.70
CA ALA A 225 -21.65 -29.62 -66.04
C ALA A 225 -21.03 -30.90 -65.45
N LEU A 226 -21.40 -31.27 -64.22
CA LEU A 226 -20.96 -32.52 -63.60
C LEU A 226 -21.50 -33.76 -64.32
N TYR A 227 -22.75 -33.75 -64.78
CA TYR A 227 -23.28 -34.84 -65.61
C TYR A 227 -22.67 -34.89 -67.01
N TYR A 228 -22.32 -33.75 -67.60
CA TYR A 228 -21.56 -33.76 -68.85
C TYR A 228 -20.14 -34.31 -68.69
N TYR A 229 -19.50 -34.06 -67.54
CA TYR A 229 -18.19 -34.60 -67.22
C TYR A 229 -18.24 -36.09 -66.87
N THR A 230 -19.28 -36.52 -66.16
CA THR A 230 -19.48 -37.91 -65.75
C THR A 230 -20.97 -38.26 -65.82
N PRO A 231 -21.42 -38.91 -66.92
CA PRO A 231 -22.84 -38.98 -67.30
C PRO A 231 -23.65 -40.06 -66.58
N TYR A 232 -23.40 -40.25 -65.28
CA TYR A 232 -24.10 -41.23 -64.45
C TYR A 232 -24.42 -40.67 -63.06
N GLN A 233 -25.63 -40.95 -62.58
CA GLN A 233 -26.02 -40.71 -61.18
C GLN A 233 -25.78 -41.98 -60.35
N PRO A 234 -25.46 -41.85 -59.05
CA PRO A 234 -25.34 -43.03 -58.20
C PRO A 234 -26.71 -43.69 -57.97
N ASN A 235 -26.73 -45.02 -57.89
CA ASN A 235 -27.88 -45.76 -57.40
C ASN A 235 -27.89 -45.80 -55.86
N ALA A 236 -28.95 -46.34 -55.26
CA ALA A 236 -29.07 -46.41 -53.81
C ALA A 236 -27.93 -47.20 -53.15
N SER A 237 -27.44 -48.26 -53.79
CA SER A 237 -26.33 -49.07 -53.30
C SER A 237 -25.01 -48.28 -53.28
N ALA A 238 -24.74 -47.47 -54.29
CA ALA A 238 -23.58 -46.59 -54.36
C ALA A 238 -23.63 -45.45 -53.33
N LEU A 239 -24.82 -44.93 -53.01
CA LEU A 239 -24.98 -43.92 -51.95
C LEU A 239 -24.80 -44.54 -50.56
N ALA A 240 -25.33 -45.74 -50.32
CA ALA A 240 -25.19 -46.45 -49.05
C ALA A 240 -23.74 -46.88 -48.75
N ALA A 241 -22.94 -47.13 -49.79
CA ALA A 241 -21.57 -47.60 -49.64
C ALA A 241 -20.61 -46.59 -48.96
N GLY A 242 -20.99 -45.31 -48.82
CA GLY A 242 -20.04 -44.28 -48.39
C GLY A 242 -18.79 -44.37 -49.25
N TYR A 243 -17.59 -44.07 -48.72
CA TYR A 243 -16.31 -44.19 -49.46
C TYR A 243 -15.98 -45.59 -49.99
N GLY A 244 -16.71 -46.64 -49.60
CA GLY A 244 -16.46 -48.01 -49.99
C GLY A 244 -16.97 -48.38 -51.38
N ALA A 245 -16.66 -49.62 -51.78
CA ALA A 245 -17.20 -50.23 -52.98
C ALA A 245 -18.66 -50.66 -52.75
N SER A 246 -19.52 -50.40 -53.72
CA SER A 246 -20.91 -50.86 -53.72
C SER A 246 -20.98 -52.38 -53.88
N PRO A 247 -21.86 -53.08 -53.13
CA PRO A 247 -22.17 -54.48 -53.37
C PRO A 247 -22.70 -54.77 -54.78
N ASP A 248 -23.43 -53.81 -55.37
CA ASP A 248 -23.87 -53.85 -56.77
C ASP A 248 -22.77 -53.36 -57.70
N LYS A 249 -21.83 -54.25 -58.04
CA LYS A 249 -20.66 -53.93 -58.86
C LYS A 249 -21.00 -53.58 -60.31
N THR A 250 -22.16 -54.00 -60.82
CA THR A 250 -22.51 -53.85 -62.24
C THR A 250 -23.28 -52.55 -62.52
N CYS A 251 -24.13 -52.12 -61.59
CA CYS A 251 -25.02 -50.97 -61.82
C CYS A 251 -24.71 -49.74 -60.97
N SER A 252 -23.59 -49.72 -60.24
CA SER A 252 -23.16 -48.58 -59.43
C SER A 252 -22.14 -47.70 -60.14
N ALA A 253 -22.45 -46.41 -60.31
CA ALA A 253 -21.49 -45.38 -60.71
C ALA A 253 -21.07 -44.51 -59.52
N TYR A 254 -19.76 -44.24 -59.40
CA TYR A 254 -19.19 -43.55 -58.25
C TYR A 254 -18.85 -42.08 -58.50
N GLY A 255 -18.73 -41.61 -59.75
CA GLY A 255 -18.14 -40.30 -60.04
C GLY A 255 -18.82 -39.12 -59.33
N ASN A 256 -20.09 -38.86 -59.62
CA ASN A 256 -20.83 -37.75 -59.00
C ASN A 256 -21.05 -37.95 -57.49
N ARG A 257 -21.14 -39.21 -57.05
CA ARG A 257 -21.17 -39.57 -55.63
C ARG A 257 -19.85 -39.23 -54.93
N ASN A 258 -18.71 -39.52 -55.54
CA ASN A 258 -17.37 -39.20 -55.04
C ASN A 258 -17.16 -37.69 -55.01
N PHE A 259 -17.58 -36.98 -56.06
CA PHE A 259 -17.54 -35.51 -56.07
C PHE A 259 -18.25 -34.93 -54.85
N TYR A 260 -19.52 -35.30 -54.63
CA TYR A 260 -20.30 -34.82 -53.49
C TYR A 260 -19.64 -35.19 -52.16
N ASN A 261 -19.20 -36.44 -51.99
CA ASN A 261 -18.54 -36.87 -50.77
C ASN A 261 -17.26 -36.07 -50.47
N TYR A 262 -16.32 -36.02 -51.41
CA TYR A 262 -15.07 -35.28 -51.22
C TYR A 262 -15.34 -33.80 -50.95
N PHE A 263 -16.28 -33.17 -51.67
CA PHE A 263 -16.59 -31.77 -51.44
C PHE A 263 -17.18 -31.54 -50.05
N THR A 264 -18.17 -32.35 -49.65
CA THR A 264 -18.83 -32.20 -48.35
C THR A 264 -17.91 -32.51 -47.18
N ASP A 265 -17.11 -33.55 -47.29
CA ASP A 265 -16.13 -33.95 -46.27
C ASP A 265 -15.01 -32.90 -46.10
N TRP A 266 -14.55 -32.29 -47.21
CA TRP A 266 -13.39 -31.40 -47.15
C TRP A 266 -13.74 -29.92 -46.98
N PHE A 267 -14.90 -29.49 -47.50
CA PHE A 267 -15.23 -28.08 -47.64
C PHE A 267 -16.65 -27.72 -47.16
N GLY A 268 -17.43 -28.70 -46.69
CA GLY A 268 -18.78 -28.48 -46.16
C GLY A 268 -19.88 -28.45 -47.24
N SER A 269 -20.97 -27.75 -46.96
CA SER A 269 -22.18 -27.79 -47.79
C SER A 269 -21.92 -27.49 -49.27
N THR A 270 -22.53 -28.25 -50.17
CA THR A 270 -22.56 -27.95 -51.61
C THR A 270 -23.60 -26.88 -51.99
N GLN A 271 -24.28 -26.29 -51.01
CA GLN A 271 -25.32 -25.27 -51.19
C GLN A 271 -24.83 -23.92 -50.63
N GLY A 272 -25.25 -22.82 -51.26
CA GLY A 272 -24.83 -21.46 -50.90
C GLY A 272 -25.31 -21.02 -49.50
N GLN A 273 -24.63 -20.05 -48.89
CA GLN A 273 -25.03 -19.52 -47.58
C GLN A 273 -26.23 -18.59 -47.73
N MET A 274 -27.27 -18.83 -46.92
CA MET A 274 -28.41 -17.91 -46.84
C MET A 274 -27.92 -16.51 -46.42
N PRO A 275 -28.44 -15.41 -47.01
CA PRO A 275 -28.10 -14.07 -46.57
C PRO A 275 -28.39 -13.88 -45.08
N SER A 276 -27.49 -13.21 -44.37
CA SER A 276 -27.64 -13.01 -42.92
C SER A 276 -28.85 -12.16 -42.56
N LEU A 277 -29.30 -11.27 -43.44
CA LEU A 277 -30.49 -10.44 -43.27
C LEU A 277 -31.44 -10.66 -44.43
N VAL A 278 -32.67 -11.06 -44.14
CA VAL A 278 -33.70 -11.33 -45.14
C VAL A 278 -35.00 -10.58 -44.83
N GLN A 279 -35.74 -10.26 -45.88
CA GLN A 279 -37.11 -9.77 -45.81
C GLN A 279 -37.92 -10.50 -46.89
N GLY A 280 -39.15 -10.90 -46.58
CA GLY A 280 -40.06 -11.49 -47.56
C GLY A 280 -40.52 -10.47 -48.62
N GLN A 281 -40.79 -10.92 -49.84
CA GLN A 281 -41.25 -10.06 -50.94
C GLN A 281 -42.53 -9.28 -50.61
N THR A 282 -43.46 -9.90 -49.87
CA THR A 282 -44.71 -9.22 -49.44
C THR A 282 -44.73 -8.92 -47.94
N GLN A 283 -43.75 -9.43 -47.20
CA GLN A 283 -43.63 -9.24 -45.75
C GLN A 283 -42.80 -7.98 -45.43
N GLY A 284 -43.29 -7.16 -44.49
CA GLY A 284 -42.58 -5.95 -44.03
C GLY A 284 -41.44 -6.22 -43.04
N ASP A 285 -41.48 -7.38 -42.38
CA ASP A 285 -40.57 -7.73 -41.30
C ASP A 285 -39.18 -8.15 -41.82
N VAL A 286 -38.15 -7.71 -41.11
CA VAL A 286 -36.75 -8.08 -41.38
C VAL A 286 -36.29 -9.10 -40.35
N PHE A 287 -35.61 -10.14 -40.82
CA PHE A 287 -35.12 -11.23 -39.99
C PHE A 287 -33.61 -11.36 -40.11
N LEU A 288 -32.95 -11.58 -38.96
CA LEU A 288 -31.60 -12.14 -38.90
C LEU A 288 -31.69 -13.66 -39.11
N VAL A 289 -30.90 -14.19 -40.03
CA VAL A 289 -30.81 -15.62 -40.30
C VAL A 289 -29.52 -16.17 -39.70
N VAL A 290 -29.65 -17.19 -38.87
CA VAL A 290 -28.52 -17.98 -38.37
C VAL A 290 -28.78 -19.45 -38.69
N GLY A 291 -28.00 -20.02 -39.60
CA GLY A 291 -28.22 -21.38 -40.08
C GLY A 291 -29.58 -21.53 -40.76
N SER A 292 -30.50 -22.28 -40.14
CA SER A 292 -31.89 -22.46 -40.60
C SER A 292 -32.93 -21.73 -39.76
N THR A 293 -32.49 -20.89 -38.81
CA THR A 293 -33.34 -20.16 -37.88
C THR A 293 -33.46 -18.70 -38.31
N LYS A 294 -34.68 -18.13 -38.23
CA LYS A 294 -34.96 -16.70 -38.42
C LYS A 294 -35.29 -16.04 -37.08
N HIS A 295 -34.68 -14.89 -36.82
CA HIS A 295 -34.91 -14.07 -35.65
C HIS A 295 -35.49 -12.72 -36.09
N HIS A 296 -36.71 -12.40 -35.67
CA HIS A 296 -37.35 -11.13 -36.02
C HIS A 296 -36.58 -9.97 -35.41
N ILE A 297 -36.24 -8.96 -36.19
CA ILE A 297 -35.61 -7.73 -35.69
C ILE A 297 -36.72 -6.70 -35.47
N ALA A 298 -37.21 -6.62 -34.23
CA ALA A 298 -38.35 -5.75 -33.90
C ALA A 298 -37.94 -4.28 -33.70
N ASP A 299 -36.73 -4.04 -33.17
CA ASP A 299 -36.22 -2.69 -32.92
C ASP A 299 -35.44 -2.16 -34.12
N TYR A 300 -35.77 -0.94 -34.56
CA TYR A 300 -35.12 -0.33 -35.72
C TYR A 300 -33.65 -0.01 -35.45
N GLY A 301 -33.27 0.30 -34.20
CA GLY A 301 -31.88 0.51 -33.80
C GLY A 301 -31.07 -0.77 -33.91
N ASP A 302 -31.60 -1.90 -33.43
CA ASP A 302 -30.96 -3.21 -33.59
C ASP A 302 -30.80 -3.57 -35.09
N TYR A 303 -31.79 -3.25 -35.94
CA TYR A 303 -31.66 -3.40 -37.40
C TYR A 303 -30.52 -2.58 -37.99
N LEU A 304 -30.34 -1.32 -37.56
CA LEU A 304 -29.23 -0.49 -38.05
C LEU A 304 -27.87 -1.09 -37.66
N GLU A 305 -27.75 -1.65 -36.47
CA GLU A 305 -26.52 -2.34 -36.04
C GLU A 305 -26.23 -3.58 -36.89
N TYR A 306 -27.24 -4.44 -37.08
CA TYR A 306 -27.11 -5.60 -37.96
C TYR A 306 -26.81 -5.23 -39.41
N ARG A 307 -27.46 -4.19 -39.94
CA ARG A 307 -27.23 -3.71 -41.30
C ARG A 307 -25.81 -3.18 -41.48
N GLY A 308 -25.32 -2.40 -40.52
CA GLY A 308 -23.94 -1.88 -40.54
C GLY A 308 -22.90 -3.00 -40.46
N ALA A 309 -23.24 -4.10 -39.80
CA ALA A 309 -22.34 -5.22 -39.54
C ALA A 309 -22.36 -6.29 -40.65
N LEU A 310 -23.54 -6.65 -41.14
CA LEU A 310 -23.78 -7.81 -42.03
C LEU A 310 -24.22 -7.40 -43.44
N GLY A 311 -24.31 -6.10 -43.71
CA GLY A 311 -24.73 -5.53 -44.99
C GLY A 311 -26.24 -5.35 -45.12
N ASP A 312 -26.69 -4.89 -46.29
CA ASP A 312 -28.11 -4.68 -46.54
C ASP A 312 -28.90 -6.00 -46.59
N ARG A 313 -30.14 -5.94 -46.09
CA ARG A 313 -31.10 -7.05 -46.19
C ARG A 313 -31.35 -7.46 -47.65
N LYS A 314 -31.55 -8.75 -47.87
CA LYS A 314 -31.94 -9.30 -49.17
C LYS A 314 -33.44 -9.58 -49.19
N ILE A 315 -34.11 -9.10 -50.24
CA ILE A 315 -35.51 -9.44 -50.50
C ILE A 315 -35.55 -10.83 -51.12
N VAL A 316 -36.27 -11.75 -50.48
CA VAL A 316 -36.43 -13.16 -50.92
C VAL A 316 -37.90 -13.53 -51.01
N ALA A 317 -38.24 -14.59 -51.74
CA ALA A 317 -39.63 -15.07 -51.81
C ALA A 317 -40.16 -15.41 -50.40
N ASP A 318 -41.43 -15.12 -50.11
CA ASP A 318 -42.01 -15.34 -48.78
C ASP A 318 -41.93 -16.81 -48.35
N SER A 319 -42.00 -17.74 -49.30
CA SER A 319 -41.82 -19.17 -49.06
C SER A 319 -40.46 -19.52 -48.46
N VAL A 320 -39.40 -18.78 -48.83
CA VAL A 320 -38.05 -18.95 -48.30
C VAL A 320 -37.99 -18.50 -46.84
N VAL A 321 -38.58 -17.35 -46.51
CA VAL A 321 -38.66 -16.87 -45.12
C VAL A 321 -39.55 -17.80 -44.28
N ASN A 322 -40.65 -18.29 -44.82
CA ASN A 322 -41.59 -19.17 -44.13
C ASN A 322 -41.02 -20.57 -43.85
N ALA A 323 -40.07 -21.03 -44.67
CA ALA A 323 -39.38 -22.31 -44.47
C ALA A 323 -38.33 -22.27 -43.34
N LEU A 324 -37.91 -21.08 -42.88
CA LEU A 324 -36.96 -20.94 -41.76
C LEU A 324 -37.65 -21.12 -40.41
N THR A 325 -36.96 -21.77 -39.47
CA THR A 325 -37.45 -22.02 -38.11
C THR A 325 -37.49 -20.70 -37.32
N PRO A 326 -38.61 -20.31 -36.69
CA PRO A 326 -38.66 -19.12 -35.86
C PRO A 326 -37.79 -19.26 -34.60
N GLY A 327 -37.02 -18.22 -34.28
CA GLY A 327 -36.24 -18.08 -33.05
C GLY A 327 -36.67 -16.87 -32.20
N PRO A 328 -36.00 -16.62 -31.07
CA PRO A 328 -36.24 -15.42 -30.26
C PRO A 328 -36.01 -14.12 -31.07
N VAL A 329 -36.66 -13.03 -30.63
CA VAL A 329 -36.49 -11.69 -31.22
C VAL A 329 -35.01 -11.28 -31.15
N ALA A 330 -34.46 -10.88 -32.29
CA ALA A 330 -33.09 -10.43 -32.39
C ALA A 330 -32.90 -9.09 -31.69
N THR A 331 -31.85 -8.99 -30.89
CA THR A 331 -31.36 -7.73 -30.31
C THR A 331 -29.90 -7.53 -30.68
N ALA A 332 -29.34 -6.35 -30.43
CA ALA A 332 -27.90 -6.12 -30.55
C ALA A 332 -27.06 -6.95 -29.55
N LEU A 333 -27.66 -7.57 -28.52
CA LEU A 333 -26.98 -8.53 -27.66
C LEU A 333 -26.93 -9.92 -28.32
N VAL A 334 -25.72 -10.35 -28.66
CA VAL A 334 -25.46 -11.63 -29.33
C VAL A 334 -24.50 -12.47 -28.49
N ARG A 335 -24.47 -13.78 -28.75
CA ARG A 335 -23.56 -14.71 -28.08
C ARG A 335 -22.72 -15.46 -29.10
N ASN A 336 -21.47 -15.71 -28.72
CA ASN A 336 -20.63 -16.67 -29.40
C ASN A 336 -20.90 -18.08 -28.83
N PRO A 337 -21.59 -18.97 -29.56
CA PRO A 337 -21.95 -20.28 -29.03
C PRO A 337 -20.74 -21.19 -28.77
N ALA A 338 -19.58 -20.94 -29.41
CA ALA A 338 -18.38 -21.74 -29.21
C ALA A 338 -17.61 -21.37 -27.94
N THR A 339 -17.68 -20.11 -27.49
CA THR A 339 -16.95 -19.63 -26.29
C THR A 339 -17.85 -19.26 -25.13
N GLY A 340 -19.15 -19.06 -25.37
CA GLY A 340 -20.11 -18.56 -24.39
C GLY A 340 -20.07 -17.04 -24.18
N GLU A 341 -19.19 -16.31 -24.88
CA GLU A 341 -19.06 -14.86 -24.73
C GLU A 341 -20.36 -14.13 -25.10
N VAL A 342 -20.78 -13.19 -24.24
CA VAL A 342 -21.90 -12.28 -24.49
C VAL A 342 -21.35 -10.95 -25.01
N LEU A 343 -21.86 -10.52 -26.17
CA LEU A 343 -21.29 -9.44 -26.96
C LEU A 343 -22.38 -8.42 -27.35
N LEU A 344 -22.07 -7.13 -27.23
CA LEU A 344 -22.87 -6.07 -27.85
C LEU A 344 -22.39 -5.83 -29.28
N LEU A 345 -23.29 -5.92 -30.26
CA LEU A 345 -23.05 -5.42 -31.60
C LEU A 345 -23.34 -3.92 -31.64
N GLN A 346 -22.31 -3.10 -31.82
CA GLN A 346 -22.48 -1.66 -31.96
C GLN A 346 -21.45 -1.06 -32.90
N SER A 347 -21.89 -0.18 -33.81
CA SER A 347 -21.02 0.50 -34.79
C SER A 347 -20.18 -0.49 -35.60
N GLY A 348 -20.78 -1.63 -35.99
CA GLY A 348 -20.12 -2.68 -36.79
C GLY A 348 -19.08 -3.52 -36.05
N LYS A 349 -18.99 -3.42 -34.72
CA LYS A 349 -18.05 -4.18 -33.89
C LYS A 349 -18.74 -4.98 -32.80
N LEU A 350 -18.09 -6.07 -32.39
CA LEU A 350 -18.52 -6.90 -31.26
C LEU A 350 -17.74 -6.53 -29.99
N HIS A 351 -18.46 -6.08 -28.97
CA HIS A 351 -17.90 -5.63 -27.68
C HIS A 351 -18.26 -6.60 -26.56
N HIS A 352 -17.26 -7.18 -25.90
CA HIS A 352 -17.48 -8.21 -24.88
C HIS A 352 -17.91 -7.64 -23.53
N PHE A 353 -18.94 -8.25 -22.92
CA PHE A 353 -19.33 -7.99 -21.53
C PHE A 353 -18.57 -8.88 -20.56
N GLY A 354 -17.88 -8.29 -19.58
CA GLY A 354 -17.14 -9.05 -18.56
C GLY A 354 -18.02 -9.74 -17.50
N SER A 355 -19.28 -9.32 -17.33
CA SER A 355 -20.20 -9.91 -16.36
C SER A 355 -21.67 -9.67 -16.70
N CYS A 356 -22.57 -10.46 -16.11
CA CYS A 356 -24.02 -10.30 -16.32
C CYS A 356 -24.61 -9.08 -15.62
N GLU A 357 -23.99 -8.60 -14.54
CA GLU A 357 -24.35 -7.33 -13.91
C GLU A 357 -24.14 -6.18 -14.89
N LEU A 358 -23.04 -6.20 -15.65
CA LEU A 358 -22.81 -5.19 -16.69
C LEU A 358 -23.82 -5.31 -17.84
N VAL A 359 -24.18 -6.53 -18.26
CA VAL A 359 -25.26 -6.72 -19.25
C VAL A 359 -26.58 -6.09 -18.77
N ALA A 360 -26.93 -6.29 -17.50
CA ALA A 360 -28.13 -5.71 -16.89
C ALA A 360 -28.09 -4.17 -16.82
N MET A 361 -26.93 -3.58 -16.49
CA MET A 361 -26.74 -2.13 -16.50
C MET A 361 -27.03 -1.52 -17.90
N TRP A 362 -26.69 -2.24 -18.96
CA TRP A 362 -26.93 -1.82 -20.34
C TRP A 362 -28.35 -2.17 -20.83
N GLY A 363 -29.22 -2.61 -19.93
CA GLY A 363 -30.64 -2.81 -20.16
C GLY A 363 -31.00 -4.10 -20.88
N TYR A 364 -30.08 -5.07 -20.92
CA TYR A 364 -30.29 -6.39 -21.51
C TYR A 364 -30.37 -7.48 -20.42
N TYR A 365 -30.74 -8.69 -20.82
CA TYR A 365 -30.78 -9.87 -19.96
C TYR A 365 -29.78 -10.91 -20.45
N CYS A 366 -28.92 -11.43 -19.56
CA CYS A 366 -27.85 -12.37 -19.91
C CYS A 366 -28.33 -13.68 -20.54
N GLY A 367 -29.60 -14.07 -20.30
CA GLY A 367 -30.21 -15.23 -20.96
C GLY A 367 -30.84 -14.93 -22.32
N GLN A 368 -30.98 -13.65 -22.69
CA GLN A 368 -31.55 -13.21 -23.96
C GLN A 368 -30.42 -13.09 -24.99
N ASN A 369 -29.96 -14.23 -25.50
CA ASN A 369 -28.84 -14.28 -26.43
C ASN A 369 -29.28 -14.79 -27.80
N ILE A 370 -28.81 -14.12 -28.84
CA ILE A 370 -28.84 -14.63 -30.20
C ILE A 370 -27.49 -15.28 -30.51
N ASP A 371 -27.49 -16.59 -30.69
CA ASP A 371 -26.28 -17.32 -31.07
C ASP A 371 -25.96 -17.03 -32.53
N LEU A 372 -24.91 -16.25 -32.81
CA LEU A 372 -24.44 -16.06 -34.18
C LEU A 372 -23.68 -17.29 -34.65
N SER A 373 -23.70 -17.56 -35.96
CA SER A 373 -22.86 -18.60 -36.53
C SER A 373 -21.38 -18.21 -36.46
N LEU A 374 -20.48 -19.20 -36.45
CA LEU A 374 -19.03 -18.95 -36.47
C LEU A 374 -18.60 -18.08 -37.64
N GLY A 375 -19.19 -18.28 -38.83
CA GLY A 375 -18.90 -17.45 -40.01
C GLY A 375 -19.31 -15.99 -39.82
N GLN A 376 -20.48 -15.74 -39.23
CA GLN A 376 -20.93 -14.38 -38.90
C GLN A 376 -20.01 -13.72 -37.87
N ILE A 377 -19.66 -14.43 -36.79
CA ILE A 377 -18.76 -13.90 -35.76
C ILE A 377 -17.38 -13.57 -36.34
N GLN A 378 -16.82 -14.44 -37.18
CA GLN A 378 -15.51 -14.24 -37.80
C GLN A 378 -15.50 -13.11 -38.84
N SER A 379 -16.64 -12.80 -39.45
CA SER A 379 -16.78 -11.67 -40.37
C SER A 379 -16.80 -10.31 -39.68
N LEU A 380 -17.07 -10.26 -38.37
CA LEU A 380 -17.22 -9.04 -37.59
C LEU A 380 -15.95 -8.68 -36.83
N THR A 381 -15.63 -7.39 -36.79
CA THR A 381 -14.44 -6.89 -36.08
C THR A 381 -14.69 -6.86 -34.57
N ARG A 382 -13.73 -7.35 -33.78
CA ARG A 382 -13.77 -7.22 -32.31
C ARG A 382 -13.47 -5.78 -31.89
N GLY A 383 -14.27 -5.25 -30.97
CA GLY A 383 -14.06 -3.95 -30.32
C GLY A 383 -13.51 -4.08 -28.89
N PRO A 384 -13.21 -2.95 -28.22
CA PRO A 384 -12.87 -2.97 -26.79
C PRO A 384 -13.99 -3.60 -25.94
N ALA A 385 -13.62 -4.17 -24.80
CA ALA A 385 -14.59 -4.70 -23.84
C ALA A 385 -15.53 -3.60 -23.32
N MET A 386 -16.78 -3.97 -23.06
CA MET A 386 -17.79 -3.10 -22.48
C MET A 386 -17.36 -2.63 -21.08
N THR A 387 -17.71 -1.39 -20.75
CA THR A 387 -17.48 -0.81 -19.42
C THR A 387 -18.75 -0.19 -18.88
N GLU A 388 -18.70 0.32 -17.65
CA GLU A 388 -19.79 1.11 -17.05
C GLU A 388 -19.93 2.52 -17.67
N PHE A 389 -19.03 2.90 -18.59
CA PHE A 389 -19.04 4.20 -19.22
C PHE A 389 -19.82 4.19 -20.51
N ALA A 390 -20.57 5.27 -20.75
CA ALA A 390 -21.43 5.39 -21.91
C ALA A 390 -21.44 6.82 -22.48
N LYS A 391 -21.87 6.91 -23.73
CA LYS A 391 -22.32 8.14 -24.40
C LYS A 391 -23.81 8.03 -24.70
N ARG A 392 -24.47 9.16 -24.93
CA ARG A 392 -25.84 9.17 -25.48
C ARG A 392 -25.82 9.34 -27.00
N PRO A 393 -26.88 8.93 -27.72
CA PRO A 393 -26.97 9.14 -29.16
C PRO A 393 -26.77 10.63 -29.51
N GLY A 394 -25.87 10.92 -30.43
CA GLY A 394 -25.57 12.29 -30.89
C GLY A 394 -24.84 13.18 -29.88
N SER A 395 -24.31 12.63 -28.78
CA SER A 395 -23.58 13.38 -27.75
C SER A 395 -22.21 12.78 -27.45
N ASP A 396 -21.21 13.63 -27.29
CA ASP A 396 -19.87 13.24 -26.81
C ASP A 396 -19.73 13.31 -25.29
N THR A 397 -20.77 13.74 -24.57
CA THR A 397 -20.77 13.74 -23.10
C THR A 397 -20.61 12.31 -22.59
N LEU A 398 -19.61 12.13 -21.72
CA LEU A 398 -19.34 10.86 -21.08
C LEU A 398 -20.19 10.73 -19.82
N TYR A 399 -20.72 9.54 -19.62
CA TYR A 399 -21.46 9.16 -18.43
C TYR A 399 -20.85 7.91 -17.82
N LYS A 400 -20.94 7.76 -16.51
CA LYS A 400 -20.72 6.49 -15.82
C LYS A 400 -22.03 5.99 -15.24
N ILE A 401 -22.39 4.76 -15.52
CA ILE A 401 -23.55 4.08 -14.92
C ILE A 401 -23.10 3.55 -13.55
N SER A 402 -23.80 3.93 -12.49
CA SER A 402 -23.51 3.41 -11.15
C SER A 402 -24.76 3.44 -10.28
N GLY A 403 -25.18 2.27 -9.80
CA GLY A 403 -26.45 2.11 -9.08
C GLY A 403 -27.63 2.58 -9.95
N SER A 404 -28.47 3.46 -9.40
CA SER A 404 -29.60 4.09 -10.12
C SER A 404 -29.24 5.42 -10.78
N SER A 405 -27.95 5.77 -10.86
CA SER A 405 -27.49 7.06 -11.37
C SER A 405 -26.74 6.95 -12.69
N LEU A 406 -27.00 7.91 -13.57
CA LEU A 406 -26.20 8.19 -14.75
C LEU A 406 -25.30 9.38 -14.43
N MET A 407 -24.09 9.09 -13.98
CA MET A 407 -23.15 10.10 -13.50
C MET A 407 -22.56 10.86 -14.68
N THR A 408 -22.90 12.14 -14.83
CA THR A 408 -22.37 12.99 -15.90
C THR A 408 -20.90 13.31 -15.61
N MET A 409 -19.97 13.02 -16.53
CA MET A 409 -18.56 13.38 -16.40
C MET A 409 -18.34 14.76 -17.02
N ASP A 410 -17.70 15.68 -16.28
CA ASP A 410 -17.42 17.04 -16.77
C ASP A 410 -16.41 17.05 -17.92
N SER A 411 -15.51 16.06 -17.96
CA SER A 411 -14.46 15.95 -18.97
C SER A 411 -13.99 14.50 -19.18
N PRO A 412 -13.24 14.21 -20.26
CA PRO A 412 -12.55 12.93 -20.44
C PRO A 412 -11.58 12.60 -19.29
N ASP A 413 -11.00 13.62 -18.65
CA ASP A 413 -10.09 13.45 -17.51
C ASP A 413 -10.85 12.96 -16.27
N ALA A 414 -12.06 13.50 -16.05
CA ALA A 414 -12.96 13.01 -15.02
C ALA A 414 -13.30 11.52 -15.24
N ALA A 415 -13.64 11.14 -16.48
CA ALA A 415 -13.90 9.74 -16.81
C ALA A 415 -12.68 8.83 -16.53
N ARG A 416 -11.46 9.28 -16.82
CA ARG A 416 -10.23 8.54 -16.45
C ARG A 416 -10.06 8.39 -14.95
N ALA A 417 -10.31 9.45 -14.18
CA ALA A 417 -10.21 9.41 -12.72
C ALA A 417 -11.18 8.38 -12.11
N PHE A 418 -12.42 8.30 -12.62
CA PHE A 418 -13.39 7.28 -12.22
C PHE A 418 -13.10 5.87 -12.75
N ASN A 419 -12.11 5.71 -13.63
CA ASN A 419 -11.72 4.45 -14.28
C ASN A 419 -10.25 4.07 -13.98
N GLY A 420 -9.80 4.31 -12.74
CA GLY A 420 -8.47 3.91 -12.28
C GLY A 420 -7.31 4.57 -13.04
N GLY A 421 -7.53 5.76 -13.60
CA GLY A 421 -6.53 6.52 -14.37
C GLY A 421 -6.46 6.18 -15.87
N THR A 422 -7.27 5.25 -16.37
CA THR A 422 -7.25 4.83 -17.78
C THR A 422 -8.47 5.32 -18.55
N SER A 423 -8.32 5.61 -19.86
CA SER A 423 -9.45 5.99 -20.71
C SER A 423 -10.45 4.84 -20.84
N PRO A 424 -11.72 5.00 -20.37
CA PRO A 424 -12.71 3.94 -20.53
C PRO A 424 -13.20 3.88 -21.97
N PHE A 425 -13.56 2.67 -22.43
CA PHE A 425 -14.38 2.53 -23.62
C PHE A 425 -15.83 2.90 -23.28
N ALA A 426 -16.38 3.91 -23.96
CA ALA A 426 -17.74 4.37 -23.76
C ALA A 426 -18.60 4.09 -24.99
N ALA A 427 -19.46 3.08 -24.89
CA ALA A 427 -20.41 2.74 -25.96
C ALA A 427 -21.64 3.67 -25.90
N VAL A 428 -22.45 3.70 -26.97
CA VAL A 428 -23.68 4.49 -27.03
C VAL A 428 -24.80 3.75 -26.28
N LEU A 429 -25.30 4.35 -25.20
CA LEU A 429 -26.41 3.85 -24.41
C LEU A 429 -27.73 4.28 -25.05
N ARG A 430 -28.64 3.32 -25.30
CA ARG A 430 -29.96 3.59 -25.87
C ARG A 430 -30.76 4.52 -24.96
N ASP A 431 -31.51 5.47 -25.54
CA ASP A 431 -32.28 6.46 -24.77
C ASP A 431 -33.32 5.81 -23.84
N SER A 432 -33.94 4.70 -24.26
CA SER A 432 -34.88 3.92 -23.44
C SER A 432 -34.23 3.27 -22.21
N VAL A 433 -32.93 3.00 -22.26
CA VAL A 433 -32.16 2.49 -21.12
C VAL A 433 -31.65 3.65 -20.27
N ALA A 434 -31.17 4.73 -20.89
CA ALA A 434 -30.74 5.94 -20.18
C ALA A 434 -31.86 6.52 -19.31
N ALA A 435 -33.12 6.47 -19.78
CA ALA A 435 -34.30 6.93 -19.04
C ALA A 435 -34.58 6.18 -17.72
N ARG A 436 -33.93 5.02 -17.49
CA ARG A 436 -34.05 4.26 -16.23
C ARG A 436 -33.20 4.85 -15.09
N TYR A 437 -32.27 5.74 -15.41
CA TYR A 437 -31.29 6.28 -14.47
C TYR A 437 -31.56 7.75 -14.18
N THR A 438 -31.32 8.16 -12.94
CA THR A 438 -31.32 9.57 -12.57
C THR A 438 -30.00 10.20 -12.96
N GLN A 439 -30.03 11.15 -13.90
CA GLN A 439 -28.83 11.87 -14.31
C GLN A 439 -28.33 12.79 -13.19
N THR A 440 -27.03 12.74 -12.90
CA THR A 440 -26.41 13.63 -11.92
C THR A 440 -25.98 14.95 -12.56
N ARG A 441 -25.69 15.95 -11.71
CA ARG A 441 -24.86 17.10 -12.13
C ARG A 441 -23.50 16.63 -12.68
N PRO A 442 -22.81 17.45 -13.50
CA PRO A 442 -21.45 17.17 -13.92
C PRO A 442 -20.53 16.91 -12.71
N LEU A 443 -19.77 15.81 -12.79
CA LEU A 443 -18.80 15.38 -11.80
C LEU A 443 -17.39 15.62 -12.32
N LEU A 444 -16.57 16.17 -11.43
CA LEU A 444 -15.15 16.38 -11.62
C LEU A 444 -14.42 15.09 -11.25
N GLY A 445 -13.23 14.87 -11.81
CA GLY A 445 -12.45 13.69 -11.47
C GLY A 445 -12.02 13.71 -10.00
N PRO A 446 -12.35 12.70 -9.18
CA PRO A 446 -11.90 12.65 -7.80
C PRO A 446 -10.36 12.53 -7.76
N SER A 447 -9.73 13.13 -6.75
CA SER A 447 -8.26 13.16 -6.63
C SER A 447 -7.57 13.74 -7.87
N THR A 448 -8.17 14.77 -8.47
CA THR A 448 -7.56 15.54 -9.57
C THR A 448 -7.49 17.02 -9.23
N LEU A 449 -6.75 17.78 -10.03
CA LEU A 449 -6.68 19.23 -9.93
C LEU A 449 -7.53 19.87 -11.02
N VAL A 450 -8.37 20.82 -10.61
CA VAL A 450 -9.29 21.52 -11.49
C VAL A 450 -9.22 23.03 -11.31
N LYS A 451 -9.61 23.75 -12.34
CA LYS A 451 -9.67 25.21 -12.32
C LYS A 451 -10.75 25.69 -13.29
N ASP A 452 -11.45 26.77 -12.92
CA ASP A 452 -12.35 27.47 -13.83
C ASP A 452 -11.63 28.63 -14.56
N ALA A 453 -12.36 29.63 -15.04
CA ALA A 453 -11.75 30.82 -15.67
C ALA A 453 -10.94 31.71 -14.69
N GLY A 454 -11.01 31.46 -13.37
CA GLY A 454 -10.31 32.23 -12.34
C GLY A 454 -8.80 31.96 -12.28
N SER A 455 -8.16 32.24 -11.14
CA SER A 455 -6.73 31.97 -10.91
C SER A 455 -6.47 30.80 -9.94
N VAL A 456 -7.50 30.36 -9.19
CA VAL A 456 -7.37 29.40 -8.09
C VAL A 456 -7.55 27.97 -8.56
N VAL A 457 -6.60 27.10 -8.25
CA VAL A 457 -6.67 25.66 -8.51
C VAL A 457 -7.22 24.95 -7.29
N TYR A 458 -8.09 23.97 -7.51
CA TYR A 458 -8.69 23.15 -6.48
C TYR A 458 -8.34 21.68 -6.66
N PHE A 459 -8.04 21.00 -5.56
CA PHE A 459 -8.05 19.55 -5.46
C PHE A 459 -9.49 19.08 -5.26
N VAL A 460 -9.93 18.15 -6.11
CA VAL A 460 -11.28 17.57 -6.04
C VAL A 460 -11.27 16.42 -5.04
N ASP A 461 -11.98 16.59 -3.93
CA ASP A 461 -12.11 15.58 -2.90
C ASP A 461 -13.43 14.81 -3.02
N GLY A 462 -13.32 13.59 -3.54
CA GLY A 462 -14.46 12.73 -3.82
C GLY A 462 -15.39 13.36 -4.85
N THR A 463 -16.69 13.36 -4.56
CA THR A 463 -17.73 13.86 -5.47
C THR A 463 -18.44 15.12 -4.97
N THR A 464 -18.08 15.60 -3.77
CA THR A 464 -18.84 16.64 -3.05
C THR A 464 -17.98 17.80 -2.56
N VAL A 465 -16.69 17.60 -2.30
CA VAL A 465 -15.81 18.60 -1.68
C VAL A 465 -14.68 19.00 -2.64
N LYS A 466 -14.21 20.23 -2.52
CA LYS A 466 -13.00 20.72 -3.17
C LYS A 466 -12.14 21.49 -2.16
N HIS A 467 -10.83 21.34 -2.25
CA HIS A 467 -9.88 22.06 -1.40
C HIS A 467 -9.02 22.98 -2.26
N ARG A 468 -8.82 24.22 -1.83
CA ARG A 468 -7.90 25.12 -2.52
C ARG A 468 -6.48 24.54 -2.43
N LEU A 469 -5.76 24.49 -3.56
CA LEU A 469 -4.35 24.11 -3.58
C LEU A 469 -3.49 25.36 -3.28
N PRO A 470 -2.86 25.48 -2.09
CA PRO A 470 -2.09 26.68 -1.74
C PRO A 470 -0.75 26.74 -2.49
N HIS A 471 -0.16 25.58 -2.78
CA HIS A 471 1.16 25.44 -3.39
C HIS A 471 1.16 24.30 -4.41
N TRP A 472 1.72 24.54 -5.60
CA TRP A 472 1.84 23.53 -6.66
C TRP A 472 2.67 22.33 -6.23
N GLU A 473 3.65 22.55 -5.35
CA GLU A 473 4.55 21.53 -4.84
C GLU A 473 3.84 20.50 -3.96
N PHE A 474 2.64 20.81 -3.45
CA PHE A 474 1.84 19.82 -2.72
C PHE A 474 1.20 18.82 -3.69
N ALA A 475 0.84 19.22 -4.90
CA ALA A 475 0.28 18.31 -5.90
C ALA A 475 1.19 17.08 -6.14
N THR A 476 2.50 17.32 -6.23
CA THR A 476 3.48 16.24 -6.43
C THR A 476 3.58 15.28 -5.25
N GLU A 477 3.37 15.76 -4.01
CA GLU A 477 3.31 14.86 -2.84
C GLU A 477 2.07 13.97 -2.86
N PHE A 478 0.96 14.46 -3.41
CA PHE A 478 -0.25 13.67 -3.66
C PHE A 478 -0.13 12.75 -4.88
N GLY A 479 1.02 12.75 -5.57
CA GLY A 479 1.23 11.93 -6.77
C GLY A 479 0.51 12.48 -8.01
N LEU A 480 0.09 13.74 -7.96
CA LEU A 480 -0.62 14.40 -9.05
C LEU A 480 0.36 15.12 -9.99
N PRO A 481 0.05 15.19 -11.30
CA PRO A 481 0.83 16.00 -12.21
C PRO A 481 0.73 17.49 -11.85
N ALA A 482 1.74 18.27 -12.22
CA ALA A 482 1.71 19.73 -12.11
C ALA A 482 0.84 20.38 -13.20
N THR A 483 -0.34 19.81 -13.44
CA THR A 483 -1.33 20.25 -14.43
C THR A 483 -2.72 20.20 -13.82
N TYR A 484 -3.68 20.85 -14.47
CA TYR A 484 -5.08 20.86 -14.06
C TYR A 484 -5.99 20.67 -15.27
N SER A 485 -7.22 20.21 -15.01
CA SER A 485 -8.29 20.18 -16.01
C SER A 485 -9.17 21.43 -15.87
N SER A 486 -9.55 22.04 -16.99
CA SER A 486 -10.47 23.18 -16.99
C SER A 486 -11.92 22.73 -16.79
N THR A 487 -12.70 23.49 -16.04
CA THR A 487 -14.14 23.24 -15.82
C THR A 487 -14.95 24.55 -15.83
N SER A 488 -16.28 24.45 -15.83
CA SER A 488 -17.16 25.61 -15.69
C SER A 488 -17.25 26.08 -14.23
N THR A 489 -17.42 27.40 -14.02
CA THR A 489 -17.67 27.97 -12.69
C THR A 489 -18.92 27.36 -12.04
N THR A 490 -19.95 27.03 -12.82
CA THR A 490 -21.17 26.36 -12.34
C THR A 490 -20.89 24.96 -11.80
N THR A 491 -20.14 24.13 -12.54
CA THR A 491 -19.73 22.79 -12.08
C THR A 491 -18.90 22.91 -10.80
N LEU A 492 -17.90 23.80 -10.79
CA LEU A 492 -17.01 23.99 -9.67
C LEU A 492 -17.76 24.45 -8.42
N ASN A 493 -18.72 25.37 -8.54
CA ASN A 493 -19.51 25.89 -7.42
C ASN A 493 -20.52 24.88 -6.83
N ALA A 494 -20.79 23.77 -7.52
CA ALA A 494 -21.61 22.69 -6.99
C ALA A 494 -20.86 21.81 -5.95
N TYR A 495 -19.55 22.01 -5.77
CA TYR A 495 -18.74 21.37 -4.74
C TYR A 495 -18.58 22.31 -3.54
N GLN A 496 -18.69 21.75 -2.33
CA GLN A 496 -18.41 22.45 -1.08
C GLN A 496 -16.91 22.77 -0.99
N THR A 497 -16.57 24.01 -0.67
CA THR A 497 -15.17 24.41 -0.44
C THR A 497 -14.78 24.03 0.98
N GLY A 498 -13.84 23.09 1.15
CA GLY A 498 -13.23 22.75 2.44
C GLY A 498 -12.07 23.67 2.78
N GLU A 499 -11.29 23.31 3.81
CA GLU A 499 -10.03 23.99 4.12
C GLU A 499 -8.99 23.90 2.98
N GLU A 500 -7.91 24.68 3.09
CA GLU A 500 -6.78 24.57 2.15
C GLU A 500 -6.16 23.18 2.22
N LEU A 501 -5.72 22.68 1.06
CA LEU A 501 -5.05 21.39 0.97
C LEU A 501 -3.69 21.45 1.68
N SER A 502 -3.50 20.56 2.66
CA SER A 502 -2.27 20.37 3.41
C SER A 502 -1.66 19.00 3.12
N LEU A 503 -0.37 18.84 3.42
CA LEU A 503 0.30 17.54 3.41
C LEU A 503 -0.13 16.67 4.60
N PHE A 504 -0.58 17.27 5.71
CA PHE A 504 -1.19 16.50 6.79
C PHE A 504 -2.68 16.33 6.50
N VAL A 505 -3.10 15.07 6.30
CA VAL A 505 -4.48 14.75 5.94
C VAL A 505 -5.12 13.81 6.96
N LYS A 506 -6.42 14.01 7.21
CA LYS A 506 -7.24 13.10 8.02
C LYS A 506 -8.08 12.24 7.10
N CYS A 507 -7.96 10.92 7.27
CA CYS A 507 -8.82 9.92 6.65
C CYS A 507 -9.62 9.24 7.75
N GLY A 508 -10.90 9.60 7.87
CA GLY A 508 -11.67 9.30 9.08
C GLY A 508 -11.03 9.96 10.31
N THR A 509 -10.71 9.18 11.35
CA THR A 509 -10.07 9.67 12.58
C THR A 509 -8.54 9.59 12.54
N ALA A 510 -7.96 8.92 11.54
CA ALA A 510 -6.53 8.70 11.45
C ALA A 510 -5.84 9.85 10.69
N LEU A 511 -4.68 10.26 11.20
CA LEU A 511 -3.86 11.32 10.64
C LEU A 511 -2.71 10.73 9.82
N TYR A 512 -2.44 11.34 8.67
CA TYR A 512 -1.41 10.93 7.75
C TYR A 512 -0.58 12.12 7.28
N LEU A 513 0.71 11.88 7.01
CA LEU A 513 1.52 12.75 6.16
C LEU A 513 1.47 12.19 4.74
N VAL A 514 1.08 13.02 3.78
CA VAL A 514 1.11 12.70 2.35
C VAL A 514 2.50 13.01 1.81
N ASN A 515 3.15 12.00 1.25
CA ASN A 515 4.49 12.11 0.70
C ASN A 515 4.71 11.13 -0.45
N GLY A 516 5.24 11.63 -1.57
CA GLY A 516 5.61 10.80 -2.73
C GLY A 516 4.47 9.97 -3.33
N GLY A 517 3.26 10.51 -3.40
CA GLY A 517 2.06 9.85 -3.93
C GLY A 517 1.44 8.81 -2.99
N LYS A 518 1.83 8.81 -1.72
CA LYS A 518 1.35 7.88 -0.69
C LYS A 518 0.99 8.64 0.58
N LYS A 519 0.31 7.97 1.48
CA LYS A 519 0.03 8.46 2.84
C LYS A 519 0.72 7.58 3.88
N THR A 520 1.50 8.19 4.76
CA THR A 520 2.12 7.53 5.90
C THR A 520 1.35 7.90 7.16
N GLN A 521 0.87 6.92 7.92
CA GLN A 521 0.14 7.19 9.15
C GLN A 521 1.08 7.79 10.21
N VAL A 522 0.64 8.83 10.90
CA VAL A 522 1.40 9.52 11.95
C VAL A 522 0.53 9.68 13.19
N VAL A 523 1.13 10.01 14.34
CA VAL A 523 0.40 10.18 15.58
C VAL A 523 -0.14 11.61 15.68
N ASN A 524 -1.32 11.79 16.29
CA ASN A 524 -2.02 13.08 16.32
C ASN A 524 -1.21 14.24 16.93
N GLY A 525 -0.21 13.96 17.79
CA GLY A 525 0.66 14.99 18.37
C GLY A 525 1.69 15.58 17.40
N ASP A 526 2.05 14.86 16.33
CA ASP A 526 3.18 15.22 15.46
C ASP A 526 2.83 16.26 14.39
N ALA A 527 1.54 16.49 14.14
CA ALA A 527 1.07 17.59 13.30
C ALA A 527 0.77 18.88 14.10
N ALA A 528 1.06 18.92 15.41
CA ALA A 528 0.76 20.10 16.21
C ALA A 528 1.42 21.36 15.61
N GLY A 529 0.56 22.30 15.20
CA GLY A 529 0.96 23.55 14.53
C GLY A 529 1.01 23.52 13.01
N PHE A 530 0.84 22.37 12.35
CA PHE A 530 0.68 22.28 10.89
C PHE A 530 -0.81 22.28 10.50
N PRO A 531 -1.19 22.91 9.37
CA PRO A 531 -2.54 22.80 8.83
C PRO A 531 -2.91 21.34 8.56
N THR A 532 -4.18 20.96 8.75
CA THR A 532 -4.67 19.61 8.42
C THR A 532 -5.88 19.68 7.52
N THR A 533 -5.96 18.81 6.52
CA THR A 533 -7.12 18.68 5.63
C THR A 533 -7.85 17.36 5.87
N THR A 534 -9.15 17.38 6.05
CA THR A 534 -9.98 16.17 6.14
C THR A 534 -10.42 15.77 4.74
N LEU A 535 -10.05 14.57 4.33
CA LEU A 535 -10.40 14.04 3.01
C LEU A 535 -11.58 13.07 3.11
N THR A 536 -12.40 13.02 2.07
CA THR A 536 -13.44 12.00 1.90
C THR A 536 -12.83 10.61 1.69
N ASP A 537 -13.62 9.57 1.98
CA ASP A 537 -13.21 8.17 1.80
C ASP A 537 -12.70 7.88 0.39
N THR A 538 -13.33 8.47 -0.64
CA THR A 538 -12.93 8.30 -2.04
C THR A 538 -11.49 8.75 -2.28
N SER A 539 -11.13 9.97 -1.86
CA SER A 539 -9.76 10.47 -2.04
C SER A 539 -8.77 9.79 -1.11
N CYS A 540 -9.22 9.42 0.09
CA CYS A 540 -8.42 8.61 1.00
C CYS A 540 -8.06 7.25 0.41
N GLN A 541 -8.99 6.57 -0.27
CA GLN A 541 -8.73 5.28 -0.90
C GLN A 541 -7.85 5.41 -2.14
N ALA A 542 -7.89 6.56 -2.83
CA ALA A 542 -7.03 6.83 -3.98
C ALA A 542 -5.54 6.99 -3.60
N LEU A 543 -5.22 7.32 -2.34
CA LEU A 543 -3.86 7.44 -1.83
C LEU A 543 -3.39 6.11 -1.17
N PRO A 544 -2.43 5.38 -1.77
CA PRO A 544 -1.89 4.16 -1.17
C PRO A 544 -1.20 4.44 0.17
N THR A 545 -1.29 3.49 1.11
CA THR A 545 -0.64 3.62 2.42
C THR A 545 0.79 3.09 2.36
N SER A 546 1.77 3.86 2.88
CA SER A 546 3.20 3.50 2.91
C SER A 546 3.68 2.88 4.23
N GLY A 547 2.90 2.99 5.31
CA GLY A 547 3.25 2.49 6.64
C GLY A 547 2.79 3.44 7.75
N SER A 548 3.39 3.31 8.93
CA SER A 548 3.08 4.12 10.12
C SER A 548 4.33 4.56 10.87
N VAL A 549 4.32 5.79 11.39
CA VAL A 549 5.32 6.35 12.30
C VAL A 549 4.66 6.52 13.68
N ALA A 550 5.20 5.84 14.69
CA ALA A 550 4.61 5.78 16.04
C ALA A 550 5.13 6.85 17.01
N GLY A 551 6.05 7.71 16.57
CA GLY A 551 6.67 8.77 17.37
C GLY A 551 6.90 10.02 16.53
N PRO A 552 7.81 10.92 16.96
CA PRO A 552 8.04 12.19 16.28
C PRO A 552 8.32 12.03 14.79
N VAL A 553 7.74 12.92 13.99
CA VAL A 553 7.86 12.87 12.54
C VAL A 553 9.14 13.55 12.09
N PHE A 554 10.04 12.77 11.50
CA PHE A 554 11.27 13.26 10.89
C PHE A 554 11.13 13.27 9.38
N VAL A 555 11.55 14.37 8.75
CA VAL A 555 11.54 14.53 7.30
C VAL A 555 12.90 14.95 6.79
N ARG A 556 13.16 14.65 5.52
CA ARG A 556 14.28 15.22 4.75
C ARG A 556 13.79 15.67 3.38
N SER A 557 14.53 16.59 2.78
CA SER A 557 14.38 16.86 1.35
C SER A 557 14.93 15.67 0.54
N GLY A 558 14.28 15.30 -0.56
CA GLY A 558 14.79 14.30 -1.48
C GLY A 558 16.18 14.64 -2.04
N SER A 559 16.58 15.92 -2.02
CA SER A 559 17.87 16.42 -2.48
C SER A 559 18.93 16.62 -1.39
N SER A 560 18.60 16.40 -0.11
CA SER A 560 19.54 16.62 1.01
C SER A 560 19.54 15.42 1.98
N PRO A 561 20.70 15.06 2.56
CA PRO A 561 20.76 14.10 3.65
C PRO A 561 20.31 14.69 5.01
N ASP A 562 20.16 16.01 5.12
CA ASP A 562 19.82 16.67 6.38
C ASP A 562 18.42 16.27 6.86
N VAL A 563 18.34 15.90 8.13
CA VAL A 563 17.10 15.44 8.78
C VAL A 563 16.52 16.57 9.63
N TYR A 564 15.21 16.73 9.56
CA TYR A 564 14.47 17.75 10.29
C TYR A 564 13.35 17.10 11.09
N LEU A 565 13.21 17.50 12.34
CA LEU A 565 12.04 17.19 13.16
C LEU A 565 10.90 18.16 12.79
N MET A 566 9.73 17.63 12.47
CA MET A 566 8.51 18.41 12.30
C MET A 566 7.88 18.68 13.67
N THR A 567 7.83 19.95 14.10
CA THR A 567 7.23 20.32 15.38
C THR A 567 6.78 21.78 15.41
N GLY A 568 5.63 22.05 16.04
CA GLY A 568 5.11 23.41 16.21
C GLY A 568 4.88 24.17 14.89
N GLY A 569 4.51 23.45 13.82
CA GLY A 569 4.33 24.03 12.49
C GLY A 569 5.63 24.40 11.75
N LYS A 570 6.80 24.01 12.28
CA LYS A 570 8.12 24.35 11.72
C LYS A 570 9.02 23.12 11.60
N LEU A 571 10.06 23.24 10.80
CA LEU A 571 11.12 22.23 10.69
C LEU A 571 12.30 22.61 11.59
N ARG A 572 12.71 21.70 12.48
CA ARG A 572 13.92 21.84 13.30
C ARG A 572 15.03 20.96 12.74
N TRP A 573 16.09 21.57 12.22
CA TRP A 573 17.25 20.81 11.73
C TRP A 573 17.89 20.02 12.86
N VAL A 574 18.06 18.72 12.67
CA VAL A 574 18.71 17.83 13.64
C VAL A 574 20.19 17.76 13.32
N THR A 575 21.02 18.32 14.19
CA THR A 575 22.42 18.64 13.85
C THR A 575 23.36 17.44 13.83
N THR A 576 23.02 16.36 14.56
CA THR A 576 23.85 15.16 14.68
C THR A 576 23.01 13.90 14.81
N VAL A 577 23.64 12.74 14.62
CA VAL A 577 23.00 11.42 14.87
C VAL A 577 22.59 11.26 16.34
N ASP A 578 23.37 11.77 17.28
CA ASP A 578 23.03 11.71 18.71
C ASP A 578 21.80 12.58 19.03
N ALA A 579 21.68 13.74 18.38
CA ALA A 579 20.49 14.58 18.48
C ALA A 579 19.27 13.89 17.87
N LEU A 580 19.45 13.17 16.76
CA LEU A 580 18.39 12.41 16.10
C LEU A 580 17.85 11.29 16.97
N MET A 581 18.72 10.48 17.56
CA MET A 581 18.30 9.42 18.48
C MET A 581 17.66 10.01 19.73
N ALA A 582 18.21 11.08 20.30
CA ALA A 582 17.63 11.72 21.49
C ALA A 582 16.22 12.27 21.22
N ALA A 583 16.01 12.90 20.06
CA ALA A 583 14.69 13.38 19.65
C ALA A 583 13.66 12.24 19.45
N ASN A 584 14.12 11.00 19.34
CA ASN A 584 13.28 9.81 19.17
C ASN A 584 13.48 8.78 20.30
N ASN A 585 13.61 9.26 21.56
CA ASN A 585 13.69 8.42 22.76
C ASN A 585 14.79 7.35 22.72
N GLY A 586 15.94 7.66 22.10
CA GLY A 586 17.10 6.77 21.96
C GLY A 586 16.99 5.75 20.83
N ALA A 587 15.89 5.70 20.08
CA ALA A 587 15.71 4.79 18.95
C ALA A 587 16.02 5.47 17.61
N TRP A 588 16.45 4.68 16.62
CA TRP A 588 16.60 5.18 15.25
C TRP A 588 15.22 5.49 14.64
N PRO A 589 14.97 6.72 14.13
CA PRO A 589 13.66 7.06 13.61
C PRO A 589 13.45 6.62 12.16
N THR A 590 12.17 6.47 11.79
CA THR A 590 11.77 6.47 10.39
C THR A 590 11.80 7.90 9.85
N VAL A 591 12.65 8.16 8.86
CA VAL A 591 12.76 9.48 8.20
C VAL A 591 11.99 9.44 6.89
N LEU A 592 10.93 10.26 6.80
CA LEU A 592 10.12 10.42 5.60
C LEU A 592 10.81 11.38 4.62
N SER A 593 10.55 11.21 3.33
CA SER A 593 11.12 12.07 2.29
C SER A 593 10.02 12.90 1.66
N LEU A 594 10.25 14.21 1.56
CA LEU A 594 9.46 15.14 0.77
C LEU A 594 10.26 15.55 -0.47
N THR A 595 9.59 15.94 -1.54
CA THR A 595 10.20 16.64 -2.67
C THR A 595 10.82 17.95 -2.19
N ALA A 596 11.90 18.40 -2.84
CA ALA A 596 12.58 19.64 -2.49
C ALA A 596 11.63 20.86 -2.55
N GLY A 597 10.69 20.84 -3.51
CA GLY A 597 9.68 21.87 -3.67
C GLY A 597 8.73 21.94 -2.47
N ALA A 598 8.14 20.80 -2.07
CA ALA A 598 7.22 20.75 -0.93
C ALA A 598 7.94 21.09 0.38
N PHE A 599 9.14 20.55 0.56
CA PHE A 599 10.00 20.83 1.71
C PHE A 599 10.26 22.34 1.89
N SER A 600 10.48 23.08 0.79
CA SER A 600 10.75 24.53 0.82
C SER A 600 9.58 25.39 1.32
N LYS A 601 8.37 24.83 1.40
CA LYS A 601 7.18 25.56 1.90
C LYS A 601 7.10 25.60 3.41
N PHE A 602 7.89 24.79 4.10
CA PHE A 602 7.94 24.82 5.55
C PHE A 602 9.02 25.79 6.03
N SER A 603 8.70 26.54 7.08
CA SER A 603 9.68 27.40 7.73
C SER A 603 10.61 26.57 8.60
N VAL A 604 11.91 26.77 8.43
CA VAL A 604 12.94 26.20 9.31
C VAL A 604 13.09 27.09 10.54
N THR A 605 13.21 26.49 11.72
CA THR A 605 13.46 27.18 12.98
C THR A 605 14.78 26.72 13.61
N THR A 606 15.05 27.16 14.84
CA THR A 606 16.31 26.88 15.53
C THR A 606 16.60 25.38 15.58
N PRO A 607 17.87 24.98 15.36
CA PRO A 607 18.25 23.58 15.28
C PRO A 607 17.93 22.82 16.58
N PHE A 608 17.67 21.53 16.43
CA PHE A 608 17.60 20.57 17.52
C PHE A 608 19.03 20.11 17.85
N LEU A 609 19.54 20.56 18.98
CA LEU A 609 20.88 20.31 19.47
C LEU A 609 20.88 19.01 20.29
N PRO A 610 22.03 18.32 20.44
CA PRO A 610 22.06 17.06 21.16
C PRO A 610 21.74 17.26 22.66
N VAL A 611 20.68 16.63 23.15
CA VAL A 611 20.31 16.67 24.57
C VAL A 611 21.44 16.11 25.44
N GLY A 612 21.76 16.78 26.55
CA GLY A 612 22.85 16.40 27.44
C GLY A 612 24.25 16.74 26.91
N SER A 613 24.36 17.57 25.87
CA SER A 613 25.64 18.05 25.35
C SER A 613 25.99 19.44 25.86
N PHE A 614 27.28 19.77 25.80
CA PHE A 614 27.78 21.11 26.12
C PHE A 614 28.05 21.90 24.84
N VAL A 615 27.48 23.10 24.77
CA VAL A 615 27.56 23.97 23.61
C VAL A 615 28.12 25.34 23.98
N GLN A 616 28.82 25.97 23.06
CA GLN A 616 29.31 27.34 23.20
C GLN A 616 29.01 28.12 21.90
N ALA A 617 28.49 29.33 22.04
CA ALA A 617 28.32 30.21 20.89
C ALA A 617 29.67 30.79 20.47
N ALA A 618 29.93 30.88 19.16
CA ALA A 618 31.17 31.46 18.65
C ALA A 618 31.38 32.90 19.20
N GLY A 619 32.53 33.13 19.84
CA GLY A 619 32.89 34.41 20.47
C GLY A 619 32.32 34.64 21.88
N ASP A 620 31.56 33.69 22.42
CA ASP A 620 31.14 33.67 23.84
C ASP A 620 32.16 32.88 24.68
N SER A 621 32.28 33.20 25.97
CA SER A 621 33.07 32.43 26.96
C SER A 621 32.21 31.46 27.78
N VAL A 622 30.88 31.56 27.67
CA VAL A 622 29.92 30.77 28.44
C VAL A 622 29.62 29.45 27.73
N VAL A 623 29.77 28.36 28.48
CA VAL A 623 29.36 27.01 28.06
C VAL A 623 27.97 26.72 28.63
N TYR A 624 27.10 26.12 27.82
CA TYR A 624 25.75 25.72 28.23
C TYR A 624 25.55 24.21 28.11
N LEU A 625 24.90 23.59 29.09
CA LEU A 625 24.27 22.27 28.95
C LEU A 625 22.95 22.43 28.19
N ILE A 626 22.74 21.65 27.13
CA ILE A 626 21.43 21.52 26.49
C ILE A 626 20.56 20.55 27.30
N ASP A 627 19.48 21.09 27.89
CA ASP A 627 18.53 20.34 28.71
C ASP A 627 17.19 20.19 27.96
N GLY A 628 16.92 18.97 27.49
CA GLY A 628 15.75 18.68 26.68
C GLY A 628 15.68 19.46 25.37
N PRO A 629 14.48 19.57 24.77
CA PRO A 629 14.31 20.16 23.44
C PRO A 629 14.46 21.69 23.43
N ASP A 630 14.20 22.36 24.55
CA ASP A 630 13.92 23.80 24.56
C ASP A 630 14.57 24.57 25.72
N LYS A 631 15.48 23.96 26.50
CA LYS A 631 16.13 24.62 27.64
C LYS A 631 17.65 24.45 27.62
N ARG A 632 18.35 25.40 28.24
CA ARG A 632 19.79 25.33 28.47
C ARG A 632 20.17 25.88 29.85
N TYR A 633 21.17 25.29 30.49
CA TYR A 633 21.75 25.78 31.75
C TYR A 633 23.19 26.19 31.55
N ARG A 634 23.64 27.25 32.22
CA ARG A 634 25.06 27.62 32.19
C ARG A 634 25.88 26.59 32.94
N LEU A 635 26.99 26.14 32.37
CA LEU A 635 27.93 25.26 33.04
C LEU A 635 28.92 26.11 33.85
N PRO A 636 28.89 26.08 35.20
CA PRO A 636 29.80 26.89 36.01
C PRO A 636 31.26 26.42 35.95
N SER A 637 31.49 25.11 35.77
CA SER A 637 32.82 24.51 35.63
C SER A 637 32.74 23.12 35.00
N TRP A 638 33.82 22.67 34.37
CA TRP A 638 33.89 21.31 33.81
C TRP A 638 33.89 20.22 34.88
N GLU A 639 34.36 20.55 36.09
CA GLU A 639 34.26 19.69 37.26
C GLU A 639 32.81 19.30 37.55
N VAL A 640 31.88 20.27 37.56
CA VAL A 640 30.44 19.98 37.73
C VAL A 640 29.92 19.05 36.64
N ALA A 641 30.28 19.26 35.37
CA ALA A 641 29.90 18.34 34.28
C ALA A 641 30.39 16.91 34.54
N GLY A 642 31.60 16.76 35.09
CA GLY A 642 32.19 15.47 35.42
C GLY A 642 31.44 14.74 36.55
N GLU A 643 30.85 15.45 37.51
CA GLU A 643 30.07 14.85 38.59
C GLU A 643 28.75 14.23 38.10
N PHE A 644 28.13 14.85 37.08
CA PHE A 644 26.94 14.31 36.41
C PHE A 644 27.26 13.13 35.48
N GLY A 645 28.51 13.00 35.03
CA GLY A 645 28.93 11.94 34.11
C GLY A 645 28.62 12.25 32.64
N PHE A 646 28.35 13.52 32.32
CA PHE A 646 28.22 13.95 30.93
C PHE A 646 29.56 13.84 30.19
N ALA A 647 29.49 13.57 28.89
CA ALA A 647 30.68 13.66 28.04
C ALA A 647 31.19 15.11 28.03
N GLN A 648 32.43 15.32 28.46
CA GLN A 648 33.07 16.64 28.50
C GLN A 648 33.57 17.06 27.10
N LYS A 649 32.64 17.14 26.15
CA LYS A 649 32.90 17.55 24.76
C LYS A 649 32.12 18.82 24.48
N LEU A 650 32.83 19.83 23.97
CA LEU A 650 32.25 21.08 23.53
C LEU A 650 31.80 21.01 22.07
N ILE A 651 30.65 21.62 21.78
CA ILE A 651 30.11 21.78 20.43
C ILE A 651 29.96 23.27 20.15
N ASP A 652 30.65 23.75 19.12
CA ASP A 652 30.51 25.14 18.67
C ASP A 652 29.20 25.33 17.91
N VAL A 653 28.43 26.34 18.30
CA VAL A 653 27.14 26.69 17.68
C VAL A 653 27.10 28.19 17.35
N LYS A 654 26.15 28.60 16.52
CA LYS A 654 25.89 30.03 16.30
C LYS A 654 25.05 30.58 17.44
N THR A 655 25.19 31.87 17.74
CA THR A 655 24.33 32.55 18.73
C THR A 655 22.84 32.39 18.42
N SER A 656 22.48 32.41 17.13
CA SER A 656 21.11 32.18 16.65
C SER A 656 20.58 30.78 16.97
N ASP A 657 21.45 29.78 17.05
CA ASP A 657 21.04 28.38 17.27
C ASP A 657 20.51 28.18 18.69
N LEU A 658 20.98 29.01 19.63
CA LEU A 658 20.59 29.01 21.03
C LEU A 658 19.37 29.88 21.34
N ALA A 659 18.86 30.63 20.36
CA ALA A 659 17.72 31.54 20.56
C ALA A 659 16.42 30.79 20.92
N GLY A 660 16.29 29.54 20.48
CA GLY A 660 15.16 28.67 20.78
C GLY A 660 15.27 27.93 22.11
N TYR A 661 16.39 28.06 22.83
CA TYR A 661 16.62 27.40 24.12
C TYR A 661 16.51 28.40 25.26
N ALA A 662 15.46 28.25 26.07
CA ALA A 662 15.22 29.07 27.25
C ALA A 662 16.41 29.01 28.20
N LYS A 663 16.85 30.18 28.67
CA LYS A 663 17.97 30.30 29.60
C LYS A 663 17.50 29.87 30.99
N GLY A 664 18.15 28.85 31.54
CA GLY A 664 18.14 28.56 32.97
C GLY A 664 19.34 29.21 33.66
N ASP A 665 19.41 29.02 34.98
CA ASP A 665 20.53 29.46 35.82
C ASP A 665 21.77 28.57 35.60
N ASP A 666 22.71 28.62 36.54
CA ASP A 666 23.85 27.70 36.57
C ASP A 666 23.38 26.26 36.89
N LEU A 667 24.00 25.29 36.22
CA LEU A 667 23.85 23.87 36.55
C LEU A 667 24.36 23.62 37.97
N SER A 668 23.46 23.22 38.87
CA SER A 668 23.78 22.89 40.26
C SER A 668 24.18 21.43 40.43
N MET A 669 24.88 21.14 41.53
CA MET A 669 25.20 19.78 41.98
C MET A 669 23.96 19.00 42.46
N PHE A 670 22.91 19.70 42.86
CA PHE A 670 21.61 19.10 43.15
C PHE A 670 20.69 19.25 41.94
N ALA A 671 20.10 18.15 41.50
CA ALA A 671 19.19 18.13 40.37
C ALA A 671 17.91 17.35 40.68
N LYS A 672 16.80 17.78 40.07
CA LYS A 672 15.56 17.01 40.04
C LYS A 672 15.43 16.29 38.72
N CYS A 673 15.19 14.99 38.81
CA CYS A 673 14.84 14.14 37.68
C CYS A 673 13.51 13.45 37.94
N ASN A 674 12.51 13.69 37.08
CA ASN A 674 11.14 13.19 37.25
C ASN A 674 10.55 13.53 38.63
N GLY A 675 10.82 14.74 39.13
CA GLY A 675 10.34 15.24 40.43
C GLY A 675 11.17 14.80 41.64
N GLU A 676 12.01 13.79 41.50
CA GLU A 676 12.85 13.24 42.57
C GLU A 676 14.18 14.00 42.70
N LEU A 677 14.65 14.22 43.93
CA LEU A 677 15.89 14.95 44.21
C LEU A 677 17.11 14.02 44.17
N TYR A 678 18.15 14.46 43.46
CA TYR A 678 19.43 13.78 43.35
C TYR A 678 20.59 14.72 43.63
N PHE A 679 21.71 14.14 44.07
CA PHE A 679 23.00 14.79 44.13
C PHE A 679 23.94 14.15 43.10
N ALA A 680 24.60 14.97 42.28
CA ALA A 680 25.58 14.53 41.31
C ALA A 680 26.90 14.21 42.00
N ASN A 681 27.44 13.01 41.82
CA ASN A 681 28.72 12.63 42.40
C ASN A 681 29.38 11.50 41.60
N GLY A 682 30.66 11.67 41.27
CA GLY A 682 31.48 10.61 40.67
C GLY A 682 30.95 10.09 39.34
N GLY A 683 30.29 10.94 38.55
CA GLY A 683 29.73 10.59 37.24
C GLY A 683 28.33 9.96 37.29
N LYS A 684 27.63 10.06 38.43
CA LYS A 684 26.30 9.46 38.65
C LYS A 684 25.41 10.38 39.47
N LEU A 685 24.11 10.11 39.46
CA LEU A 685 23.12 10.74 40.32
C LEU A 685 22.72 9.83 41.48
N THR A 686 23.01 10.24 42.72
CA THR A 686 22.59 9.54 43.94
C THR A 686 21.31 10.15 44.48
N LYS A 687 20.27 9.33 44.70
CA LYS A 687 18.96 9.81 45.16
C LYS A 687 19.04 10.31 46.61
N VAL A 688 18.46 11.48 46.90
CA VAL A 688 18.35 12.02 48.25
C VAL A 688 16.94 11.74 48.78
N VAL A 689 16.83 10.84 49.76
CA VAL A 689 15.56 10.38 50.33
C VAL A 689 15.34 11.01 51.70
N ASN A 690 14.17 11.59 51.94
CA ASN A 690 13.83 12.26 53.20
C ASN A 690 14.87 13.32 53.63
N GLY A 691 15.57 13.91 52.67
CA GLY A 691 16.51 15.02 52.84
C GLY A 691 16.19 16.12 51.83
N ASP A 692 16.89 17.25 51.94
CA ASP A 692 16.78 18.38 51.03
C ASP A 692 18.14 18.72 50.40
N ALA A 693 18.17 19.77 49.59
CA ALA A 693 19.39 20.24 48.94
C ALA A 693 20.33 21.01 49.88
N GLY A 694 20.05 21.05 51.19
CA GLY A 694 20.87 21.75 52.17
C GLY A 694 21.07 23.23 51.84
N GLY A 695 20.04 23.91 51.32
CA GLY A 695 20.12 25.31 50.89
C GLY A 695 20.88 25.57 49.58
N PHE A 696 21.41 24.55 48.91
CA PHE A 696 22.00 24.70 47.58
C PHE A 696 20.92 24.86 46.50
N PRO A 697 21.21 25.57 45.39
CA PRO A 697 20.31 25.64 44.24
C PRO A 697 19.95 24.25 43.71
N VAL A 698 18.79 24.09 43.09
CA VAL A 698 18.35 22.81 42.50
C VAL A 698 17.99 23.00 41.05
N THR A 699 18.66 22.26 40.16
CA THR A 699 18.37 22.27 38.72
C THR A 699 17.30 21.23 38.39
N THR A 700 16.13 21.64 37.91
CA THR A 700 15.13 20.69 37.40
C THR A 700 15.46 20.33 35.95
N LEU A 701 15.90 19.10 35.72
CA LEU A 701 16.29 18.62 34.39
C LEU A 701 15.08 18.05 33.65
N ASP A 702 15.10 18.19 32.33
CA ASP A 702 14.13 17.59 31.43
C ASP A 702 14.22 16.05 31.49
N PRO A 703 13.09 15.32 31.39
CA PRO A 703 13.10 13.85 31.39
C PRO A 703 14.05 13.23 30.37
N SER A 704 14.18 13.81 29.18
CA SER A 704 15.09 13.30 28.14
C SER A 704 16.56 13.49 28.50
N THR A 705 16.91 14.54 29.25
CA THR A 705 18.25 14.71 29.82
C THR A 705 18.49 13.70 30.93
N CYS A 706 17.52 13.51 31.82
CA CYS A 706 17.61 12.56 32.94
C CYS A 706 17.84 11.12 32.48
N GLN A 707 17.22 10.71 31.37
CA GLN A 707 17.42 9.37 30.80
C GLN A 707 18.86 9.10 30.35
N ARG A 708 19.66 10.14 30.08
CA ARG A 708 21.07 10.01 29.70
C ARG A 708 22.01 9.88 30.89
N LEU A 709 21.52 10.14 32.10
CA LEU A 709 22.31 10.15 33.31
C LEU A 709 22.29 8.77 33.98
N SER A 710 23.44 8.37 34.50
CA SER A 710 23.55 7.13 35.26
C SER A 710 23.08 7.35 36.69
N LEU A 711 22.11 6.55 37.13
CA LEU A 711 21.66 6.57 38.52
C LEU A 711 22.58 5.72 39.40
N SER A 712 22.71 6.12 40.66
CA SER A 712 23.42 5.44 41.74
C SER A 712 22.40 4.99 42.82
N GLY A 713 22.90 4.56 43.98
CA GLY A 713 22.08 4.26 45.15
C GLY A 713 21.36 5.49 45.72
N ALA A 714 20.95 5.38 46.98
CA ALA A 714 20.26 6.44 47.69
C ALA A 714 20.95 6.76 49.02
N VAL A 715 20.94 8.04 49.39
CA VAL A 715 21.26 8.51 50.75
C VAL A 715 19.99 8.94 51.45
N LYS A 716 19.91 8.70 52.76
CA LYS A 716 18.77 9.10 53.59
C LYS A 716 19.18 10.27 54.48
N GLY A 717 18.39 11.33 54.51
CA GLY A 717 18.65 12.49 55.36
C GLY A 717 19.73 13.43 54.78
N PRO A 718 20.54 14.09 55.63
CA PRO A 718 21.53 15.08 55.20
C PRO A 718 22.59 14.51 54.26
N VAL A 719 23.09 15.34 53.33
CA VAL A 719 24.12 14.94 52.37
C VAL A 719 25.51 15.21 52.94
N PHE A 720 26.28 14.13 53.11
CA PHE A 720 27.69 14.19 53.49
C PHE A 720 28.56 13.89 52.28
N VAL A 721 29.59 14.71 52.09
CA VAL A 721 30.52 14.56 50.97
C VAL A 721 31.97 14.51 51.44
N GLN A 722 32.82 13.89 50.65
CA GLN A 722 34.27 13.94 50.78
C GLN A 722 34.93 14.20 49.43
N GLY A 723 36.11 14.82 49.46
CA GLY A 723 36.95 14.95 48.29
C GLY A 723 37.60 13.60 47.97
N ALA A 724 37.68 13.24 46.69
CA ALA A 724 38.32 12.00 46.26
C ALA A 724 39.75 11.90 46.83
N GLY A 725 40.00 10.96 47.75
CA GLY A 725 41.30 10.76 48.38
C GLY A 725 41.71 11.85 49.39
N THR A 726 40.78 12.56 50.03
CA THR A 726 41.08 13.46 51.16
C THR A 726 40.81 12.84 52.52
N GLY A 727 39.73 12.04 52.66
CA GLY A 727 39.30 11.47 53.95
C GLY A 727 38.49 12.43 54.83
N ASP A 728 38.64 13.75 54.63
CA ASP A 728 37.83 14.76 55.31
C ASP A 728 36.37 14.73 54.85
N VAL A 729 35.44 14.68 55.81
CA VAL A 729 33.99 14.62 55.56
C VAL A 729 33.36 15.99 55.83
N PHE A 730 32.50 16.42 54.92
CA PHE A 730 31.78 17.69 55.00
C PHE A 730 30.27 17.46 54.96
N LEU A 731 29.53 18.18 55.78
CA LEU A 731 28.09 18.31 55.69
C LEU A 731 27.75 19.43 54.71
N LEU A 732 26.85 19.16 53.76
CA LEU A 732 26.25 20.18 52.90
C LEU A 732 24.99 20.74 53.56
N THR A 733 25.03 22.00 53.96
CA THR A 733 23.91 22.67 54.64
C THR A 733 24.00 24.19 54.48
N GLU A 734 22.84 24.86 54.46
CA GLU A 734 22.72 26.31 54.32
C GLU A 734 23.50 26.90 53.13
N GLY A 735 23.64 26.16 52.03
CA GLY A 735 24.40 26.56 50.84
C GLY A 735 25.93 26.56 51.03
N THR A 736 26.40 25.94 52.11
CA THR A 736 27.83 25.87 52.47
C THR A 736 28.27 24.43 52.69
N ARG A 737 29.58 24.19 52.63
CA ARG A 737 30.20 22.97 53.16
C ARG A 737 30.71 23.25 54.57
N ARG A 738 30.42 22.37 55.53
CA ARG A 738 30.93 22.45 56.90
C ARG A 738 31.71 21.19 57.23
N HIS A 739 33.00 21.32 57.55
CA HIS A 739 33.83 20.18 57.92
C HIS A 739 33.27 19.49 59.17
N VAL A 740 33.12 18.17 59.15
CA VAL A 740 32.62 17.38 60.27
C VAL A 740 33.80 16.93 61.12
N ALA A 741 34.01 17.59 62.26
CA ALA A 741 35.27 17.51 63.00
C ALA A 741 35.54 16.16 63.71
N SER A 742 34.55 15.27 63.81
CA SER A 742 34.70 13.97 64.48
C SER A 742 33.71 12.91 63.99
N ALA A 743 34.06 11.64 64.16
CA ALA A 743 33.17 10.50 63.91
C ALA A 743 31.87 10.54 64.75
N GLU A 744 31.96 11.08 65.96
CA GLU A 744 30.80 11.29 66.84
C GLU A 744 29.87 12.36 66.26
N ALA A 745 30.41 13.48 65.77
CA ALA A 745 29.61 14.50 65.10
C ALA A 745 28.94 13.94 63.84
N LEU A 746 29.65 13.13 63.06
CA LEU A 746 29.13 12.52 61.83
C LEU A 746 27.91 11.61 62.10
N THR A 747 28.02 10.72 63.07
CA THR A 747 26.90 9.83 63.44
C THR A 747 25.76 10.59 64.09
N ALA A 748 26.05 11.59 64.93
CA ALA A 748 25.04 12.47 65.54
C ALA A 748 24.17 13.19 64.50
N LEU A 749 24.78 13.73 63.45
CA LEU A 749 24.08 14.43 62.37
C LEU A 749 23.21 13.49 61.52
N ASN A 750 23.45 12.19 61.59
CA ASN A 750 22.71 11.16 60.84
C ASN A 750 21.88 10.24 61.78
N GLY A 751 21.31 10.83 62.84
CA GLY A 751 20.38 10.12 63.73
C GLY A 751 21.00 8.97 64.52
N GLY A 752 22.30 9.04 64.82
CA GLY A 752 23.06 8.04 65.56
C GLY A 752 23.63 6.89 64.70
N SER A 753 23.42 6.91 63.39
CA SER A 753 23.91 5.89 62.47
C SER A 753 25.02 6.42 61.56
N TRP A 754 25.92 5.54 61.10
CA TRP A 754 26.97 5.95 60.17
C TRP A 754 26.38 6.31 58.80
N PRO A 755 26.60 7.53 58.26
CA PRO A 755 26.04 7.91 56.98
C PRO A 755 26.81 7.30 55.80
N THR A 756 26.14 7.22 54.65
CA THR A 756 26.84 7.05 53.38
C THR A 756 27.47 8.38 52.98
N VAL A 757 28.80 8.44 52.92
CA VAL A 757 29.53 9.64 52.50
C VAL A 757 29.76 9.56 50.99
N LEU A 758 29.28 10.57 50.26
CA LEU A 758 29.41 10.64 48.81
C LEU A 758 30.77 11.23 48.42
N THR A 759 31.42 10.60 47.44
CA THR A 759 32.72 11.10 46.94
C THR A 759 32.49 12.01 45.73
N ILE A 760 33.05 13.21 45.80
CA ILE A 760 33.13 14.17 44.69
C ILE A 760 34.60 14.53 44.39
N GLN A 761 34.86 15.14 43.25
CA GLN A 761 36.19 15.62 42.89
C GLN A 761 36.65 16.71 43.88
N LYS A 762 37.96 16.73 44.19
CA LYS A 762 38.54 17.71 45.14
C LYS A 762 38.25 19.16 44.74
N LYS A 763 38.31 19.45 43.45
CA LYS A 763 38.02 20.79 42.91
C LYS A 763 36.54 21.17 43.01
N THR A 764 35.62 20.23 42.77
CA THR A 764 34.18 20.43 43.02
C THR A 764 33.95 20.77 44.49
N LEU A 765 34.54 20.00 45.41
CA LEU A 765 34.39 20.27 46.84
C LEU A 765 34.94 21.66 47.23
N ALA A 766 36.07 22.07 46.65
CA ALA A 766 36.70 23.36 46.91
C ALA A 766 35.91 24.57 46.34
N SER A 767 34.96 24.35 45.42
CA SER A 767 34.13 25.44 44.88
C SER A 767 32.98 25.82 45.81
N PHE A 768 32.64 24.96 46.79
CA PHE A 768 31.63 25.28 47.80
C PHE A 768 32.20 26.23 48.85
N THR A 769 31.43 27.27 49.17
CA THR A 769 31.73 28.17 50.30
C THR A 769 31.86 27.37 51.58
N GLU A 770 33.00 27.50 52.25
CA GLU A 770 33.28 26.83 53.50
C GLU A 770 32.77 27.66 54.68
N ALA A 771 32.00 27.02 55.56
CA ALA A 771 31.54 27.58 56.82
C ALA A 771 32.18 26.87 58.01
N ALA A 772 32.00 27.45 59.21
CA ALA A 772 32.58 26.95 60.44
C ALA A 772 32.33 25.44 60.63
N PRO A 773 33.37 24.66 61.04
CA PRO A 773 33.23 23.21 61.18
C PRO A 773 32.13 22.83 62.17
N VAL A 774 31.50 21.68 61.93
CA VAL A 774 30.45 21.15 62.78
C VAL A 774 31.07 20.56 64.04
N VAL A 775 30.59 21.04 65.17
CA VAL A 775 30.85 20.48 66.50
C VAL A 775 29.73 19.50 66.85
N THR A 776 30.05 18.44 67.58
CA THR A 776 29.10 17.39 67.95
C THR A 776 27.84 17.99 68.61
N PRO A 777 26.63 17.83 68.04
CA PRO A 777 25.38 18.27 68.66
C PRO A 777 25.14 17.62 70.02
N ALA A 778 24.43 18.30 70.92
CA ALA A 778 24.17 17.85 72.30
C ALA A 778 25.45 17.48 73.07
N SER A 779 26.50 18.26 72.92
CA SER A 779 27.74 18.14 73.69
C SER A 779 28.07 19.47 74.37
N PHE A 780 28.89 19.40 75.42
CA PHE A 780 29.44 20.58 76.07
C PHE A 780 30.82 20.88 75.49
N VAL A 781 31.05 22.14 75.13
CA VAL A 781 32.33 22.58 74.57
C VAL A 781 32.78 23.91 75.16
N GLN A 782 34.09 24.14 75.09
CA GLN A 782 34.72 25.39 75.50
C GLN A 782 35.70 25.83 74.40
N ALA A 783 35.61 27.10 74.00
CA ALA A 783 36.56 27.67 73.04
C ALA A 783 37.93 27.86 73.71
N SER A 784 39.02 27.66 72.96
CA SER A 784 40.36 27.98 73.43
C SER A 784 40.45 29.44 73.90
N GLY A 785 40.81 29.67 75.17
CA GLY A 785 40.92 31.01 75.78
C GLY A 785 39.61 31.58 76.34
N ASP A 786 38.50 30.84 76.29
CA ASP A 786 37.23 31.17 76.96
C ASP A 786 37.11 30.39 78.28
N ASN A 787 36.46 30.98 79.28
CA ASN A 787 36.14 30.34 80.58
C ASN A 787 34.69 29.86 80.65
N VAL A 788 33.90 30.05 79.58
CA VAL A 788 32.49 29.67 79.53
C VAL A 788 32.29 28.37 78.76
N VAL A 789 31.52 27.45 79.35
CA VAL A 789 31.12 26.19 78.71
C VAL A 789 29.74 26.37 78.05
N TYR A 790 29.61 25.85 76.83
CA TYR A 790 28.37 25.92 76.06
C TYR A 790 27.90 24.53 75.66
N PHE A 791 26.59 24.32 75.74
CA PHE A 791 25.86 23.25 75.10
C PHE A 791 25.68 23.56 73.59
N ILE A 792 26.09 22.65 72.72
CA ILE A 792 25.88 22.77 71.27
C ILE A 792 24.47 22.30 70.91
N ASN A 793 23.62 23.26 70.58
CA ASN A 793 22.22 23.03 70.26
C ASN A 793 22.02 22.87 68.75
N GLY A 794 22.27 21.64 68.27
CA GLY A 794 22.15 21.28 66.86
C GLY A 794 23.20 21.98 65.99
N LEU A 795 22.78 22.46 64.82
CA LEU A 795 23.61 23.22 63.89
C LEU A 795 23.51 24.75 64.06
N LYS A 796 22.59 25.22 64.92
CA LYS A 796 22.07 26.60 64.90
C LYS A 796 22.66 27.52 65.95
N GLN A 797 22.84 27.04 67.18
CA GLN A 797 23.23 27.91 68.29
C GLN A 797 24.02 27.19 69.38
N LYS A 798 24.71 27.96 70.21
CA LYS A 798 25.34 27.51 71.45
C LYS A 798 24.61 28.13 72.65
N VAL A 799 24.36 27.33 73.68
CA VAL A 799 23.61 27.75 74.87
C VAL A 799 24.55 27.65 76.07
N ARG A 800 24.73 28.71 76.85
CA ARG A 800 25.66 28.66 78.00
C ARG A 800 25.16 27.65 79.04
N LEU A 801 26.06 26.84 79.58
CA LEU A 801 25.78 25.96 80.72
C LEU A 801 25.88 26.78 82.01
N PRO A 802 24.77 26.98 82.77
CA PRO A 802 24.81 27.79 83.99
C PRO A 802 25.48 27.06 85.15
N HIS A 803 25.33 25.73 85.23
CA HIS A 803 25.86 24.89 86.31
C HIS A 803 26.11 23.46 85.82
N TRP A 804 27.19 22.81 86.26
CA TRP A 804 27.58 21.47 85.79
C TRP A 804 26.58 20.36 86.12
N SER A 805 25.80 20.52 87.21
CA SER A 805 24.76 19.55 87.55
C SER A 805 23.66 19.45 86.48
N PHE A 806 23.51 20.45 85.60
CA PHE A 806 22.54 20.34 84.51
C PHE A 806 23.00 19.28 83.51
N ALA A 807 24.31 19.13 83.26
CA ALA A 807 24.83 18.10 82.36
C ALA A 807 24.36 16.70 82.76
N SER A 808 24.40 16.37 84.06
CA SER A 808 23.91 15.10 84.57
C SER A 808 22.38 14.95 84.47
N GLU A 809 21.60 16.03 84.67
CA GLU A 809 20.15 15.99 84.45
C GLU A 809 19.79 15.64 83.00
N PHE A 810 20.57 16.11 82.03
CA PHE A 810 20.41 15.81 80.61
C PHE A 810 20.95 14.44 80.19
N GLY A 811 21.62 13.71 81.10
CA GLY A 811 22.24 12.41 80.80
C GLY A 811 23.53 12.54 79.99
N LEU A 812 24.16 13.71 80.04
CA LEU A 812 25.37 14.04 79.30
C LEU A 812 26.60 14.01 80.23
N PRO A 813 27.80 13.75 79.70
CA PRO A 813 29.02 13.76 80.49
C PRO A 813 29.29 15.13 81.15
N GLU A 814 29.66 15.15 82.44
CA GLU A 814 30.13 16.35 83.16
C GLU A 814 31.57 16.75 82.76
N ARG A 815 31.82 16.86 81.45
CA ARG A 815 33.07 17.32 80.87
C ARG A 815 32.77 18.06 79.59
N TYR A 816 33.70 18.92 79.17
CA TYR A 816 33.63 19.58 77.87
C TYR A 816 34.72 19.07 76.93
N SER A 817 34.49 19.25 75.63
CA SER A 817 35.53 19.12 74.60
C SER A 817 36.09 20.49 74.26
N ALA A 818 37.42 20.62 74.19
CA ALA A 818 38.06 21.84 73.73
C ALA A 818 37.86 22.01 72.21
N VAL A 819 37.42 23.19 71.79
CA VAL A 819 37.18 23.54 70.38
C VAL A 819 37.89 24.83 70.01
N THR A 820 38.13 25.03 68.72
CA THR A 820 38.76 26.26 68.22
C THR A 820 37.76 27.42 68.20
N THR A 821 38.27 28.65 68.23
CA THR A 821 37.44 29.86 68.07
C THR A 821 36.70 29.86 66.73
N ALA A 822 37.30 29.29 65.67
CA ALA A 822 36.68 29.15 64.35
C ALA A 822 35.51 28.16 64.34
N GLN A 823 35.57 27.07 65.12
CA GLN A 823 34.42 26.18 65.32
C GLN A 823 33.29 26.91 66.06
N MET A 824 33.63 27.72 67.05
CA MET A 824 32.66 28.40 67.90
C MET A 824 32.01 29.65 67.29
N SER A 825 32.62 30.25 66.26
CA SER A 825 32.03 31.39 65.55
C SER A 825 30.80 30.99 64.71
N GLY A 826 30.72 29.71 64.31
CA GLY A 826 29.57 29.16 63.57
C GLY A 826 28.30 28.99 64.38
N TYR A 827 28.34 29.23 65.69
CA TYR A 827 27.23 29.03 66.60
C TYR A 827 26.95 30.33 67.35
N PRO A 828 25.96 31.12 66.91
CA PRO A 828 25.43 32.24 67.67
C PRO A 828 25.06 31.82 69.10
N ARG A 829 25.35 32.69 70.06
CA ARG A 829 25.01 32.45 71.47
C ARG A 829 23.51 32.69 71.67
N SER A 830 22.84 31.76 72.33
CA SER A 830 21.45 31.93 72.77
C SER A 830 21.30 33.08 73.77
N SER A 831 20.17 33.78 73.73
CA SER A 831 19.86 34.88 74.65
C SER A 831 19.63 34.41 76.10
N THR A 832 19.35 33.12 76.30
CA THR A 832 19.18 32.49 77.61
C THR A 832 20.23 31.41 77.85
N ASP A 833 20.49 31.10 79.12
CA ASP A 833 21.28 29.94 79.51
C ASP A 833 20.47 28.64 79.40
N LEU A 834 21.15 27.49 79.45
CA LEU A 834 20.52 26.17 79.34
C LEU A 834 19.58 25.96 80.53
N SER A 835 18.30 25.74 80.25
CA SER A 835 17.27 25.47 81.25
C SER A 835 17.03 23.97 81.43
N LEU A 836 16.53 23.56 82.59
CA LEU A 836 16.01 22.20 82.79
C LEU A 836 14.70 21.95 82.06
N PHE A 837 13.93 23.00 81.76
CA PHE A 837 12.78 22.91 80.86
C PHE A 837 13.24 23.08 79.43
N VAL A 838 13.01 22.07 78.60
CA VAL A 838 13.41 22.07 77.19
C VAL A 838 12.28 21.67 76.28
N ARG A 839 12.28 22.22 75.07
CA ARG A 839 11.35 21.81 74.02
C ARG A 839 12.07 20.93 73.00
N CYS A 840 11.59 19.72 72.82
CA CYS A 840 12.09 18.78 71.81
C CYS A 840 10.93 18.31 70.92
N GLY A 841 11.05 18.52 69.60
CA GLY A 841 9.99 18.16 68.66
C GLY A 841 8.63 18.78 68.98
N GLY A 842 8.62 20.02 69.48
CA GLY A 842 7.42 20.76 69.88
C GLY A 842 6.84 20.40 71.26
N LYS A 843 7.33 19.34 71.91
CA LYS A 843 6.88 18.91 73.23
C LYS A 843 7.78 19.46 74.33
N LEU A 844 7.19 19.84 75.47
CA LEU A 844 7.92 20.33 76.64
C LEU A 844 8.36 19.16 77.52
N TYR A 845 9.62 19.17 77.92
CA TYR A 845 10.21 18.19 78.82
C TYR A 845 10.91 18.88 79.99
N PHE A 846 11.04 18.17 81.09
CA PHE A 846 11.89 18.52 82.21
C PHE A 846 13.07 17.54 82.29
N ALA A 847 14.30 18.05 82.32
CA ALA A 847 15.51 17.26 82.49
C ALA A 847 15.69 16.88 83.95
N ALA A 848 15.71 15.57 84.24
CA ALA A 848 15.94 15.05 85.57
C ALA A 848 16.54 13.64 85.52
N GLY A 849 17.59 13.39 86.31
CA GLY A 849 18.11 12.06 86.55
C GLY A 849 18.64 11.36 85.29
N GLY A 850 19.12 12.13 84.32
CA GLY A 850 19.68 11.62 83.08
C GLY A 850 18.68 11.40 81.94
N ALA A 851 17.42 11.84 82.10
CA ALA A 851 16.39 11.70 81.09
C ALA A 851 15.48 12.94 81.02
N LEU A 852 14.91 13.17 79.84
CA LEU A 852 13.91 14.19 79.58
C LEU A 852 12.52 13.59 79.81
N SER A 853 11.85 14.09 80.85
CA SER A 853 10.52 13.67 81.30
C SER A 853 9.44 14.54 80.67
N LEU A 854 8.50 13.94 79.93
CA LEU A 854 7.46 14.68 79.20
C LEU A 854 6.51 15.41 80.16
N VAL A 855 6.30 16.71 79.95
CA VAL A 855 5.42 17.57 80.78
C VAL A 855 4.12 17.84 80.03
N ALA A 856 2.99 17.38 80.57
CA ALA A 856 1.71 17.37 79.87
C ALA A 856 1.03 18.75 79.71
N SER A 857 1.27 19.72 80.61
CA SER A 857 0.54 21.00 80.66
C SER A 857 1.18 22.14 79.86
N GLY A 858 2.38 21.95 79.30
CA GLY A 858 3.13 23.04 78.66
C GLY A 858 3.58 24.17 79.61
N ASP A 859 3.32 24.03 80.91
CA ASP A 859 3.67 25.00 81.94
C ASP A 859 5.12 24.78 82.40
N SER A 860 5.99 25.76 82.14
CA SER A 860 7.39 25.76 82.61
C SER A 860 7.53 26.33 84.03
N SER A 861 6.43 26.70 84.68
CA SER A 861 6.40 27.28 86.04
C SER A 861 7.33 28.49 86.19
N GLY A 862 7.41 29.33 85.16
CA GLY A 862 8.26 30.53 85.13
C GLY A 862 9.73 30.29 84.79
N PHE A 863 10.16 29.04 84.56
CA PHE A 863 11.50 28.77 84.02
C PHE A 863 11.56 29.19 82.55
N ALA A 864 12.72 29.72 82.13
CA ALA A 864 13.06 29.81 80.72
C ALA A 864 12.95 28.42 80.06
N VAL A 865 12.60 28.36 78.79
CA VAL A 865 12.55 27.09 78.04
C VAL A 865 13.62 27.14 76.98
N THR A 866 14.54 26.16 76.99
CA THR A 866 15.50 26.02 75.90
C THR A 866 14.84 25.23 74.77
N ASP A 867 14.61 25.87 73.63
CA ASP A 867 14.19 25.17 72.42
C ASP A 867 15.39 24.39 71.86
N VAL A 868 15.36 23.07 71.98
CA VAL A 868 16.44 22.18 71.56
C VAL A 868 16.20 21.73 70.11
N ASP A 869 17.22 21.89 69.28
CA ASP A 869 17.21 21.49 67.87
C ASP A 869 16.99 19.99 67.73
N ALA A 870 16.30 19.57 66.68
CA ALA A 870 15.96 18.17 66.44
C ALA A 870 17.19 17.25 66.47
N THR A 871 18.33 17.71 65.97
CA THR A 871 19.60 16.95 65.96
C THR A 871 20.19 16.79 67.36
N ALA A 872 20.03 17.79 68.23
CA ALA A 872 20.44 17.67 69.62
C ALA A 872 19.44 16.79 70.39
N CYS A 873 18.13 16.95 70.16
CA CYS A 873 17.08 16.15 70.79
C CYS A 873 17.23 14.66 70.52
N SER A 874 17.62 14.25 69.32
CA SER A 874 17.79 12.83 68.96
C SER A 874 18.89 12.13 69.77
N ARG A 875 19.79 12.89 70.39
CA ARG A 875 20.85 12.38 71.26
C ARG A 875 20.51 12.40 72.74
N LEU A 876 19.43 13.08 73.12
CA LEU A 876 18.98 13.15 74.50
C LEU A 876 18.05 11.99 74.79
N ASN A 877 18.10 11.47 76.02
CA ASN A 877 17.23 10.39 76.44
C ASN A 877 15.81 10.92 76.70
N LEU A 878 14.90 10.80 75.73
CA LEU A 878 13.50 11.25 75.84
C LEU A 878 12.58 10.26 76.58
N ALA A 879 13.11 9.16 77.10
CA ALA A 879 12.33 8.11 77.76
C ALA A 879 12.14 8.35 79.28
N GLY A 880 12.15 9.62 79.71
CA GLY A 880 11.90 10.00 81.09
C GLY A 880 10.47 9.71 81.54
N THR A 881 10.22 9.78 82.84
CA THR A 881 8.89 9.51 83.41
C THR A 881 7.91 10.59 82.98
N GLN A 882 6.75 10.23 82.44
CA GLN A 882 5.73 11.22 82.09
C GLN A 882 5.20 11.92 83.36
N VAL A 883 5.26 13.25 83.37
CA VAL A 883 4.71 14.08 84.43
C VAL A 883 3.27 14.46 84.05
N GLY A 884 2.34 14.24 84.99
CA GLY A 884 0.91 14.58 84.80
C GLY A 884 0.66 16.08 84.64
N SER A 885 -0.61 16.48 84.54
CA SER A 885 -0.99 17.90 84.46
C SER A 885 -0.64 18.64 85.76
N GLY A 886 0.24 19.63 85.70
CA GLY A 886 0.60 20.47 86.85
C GLY A 886 2.07 20.88 86.89
N LYS A 887 2.52 21.42 88.03
CA LYS A 887 3.93 21.75 88.30
C LYS A 887 4.79 20.49 88.38
N VAL A 888 6.09 20.61 88.10
CA VAL A 888 7.04 19.50 88.24
C VAL A 888 7.51 19.43 89.69
N TYR A 889 7.47 18.24 90.28
CA TYR A 889 7.97 17.99 91.63
C TYR A 889 9.30 17.24 91.52
N VAL A 890 10.29 17.65 92.31
CA VAL A 890 11.62 17.05 92.29
C VAL A 890 12.12 16.77 93.70
N LYS A 891 12.98 15.76 93.84
CA LYS A 891 13.74 15.49 95.08
C LYS A 891 15.18 15.17 94.73
N SER A 892 16.08 15.37 95.69
CA SER A 892 17.45 14.86 95.56
C SER A 892 17.54 13.42 96.08
N ALA A 893 18.37 12.58 95.48
CA ALA A 893 18.59 11.21 95.98
C ALA A 893 19.11 11.18 97.44
N ASN A 894 19.78 12.26 97.87
CA ASN A 894 20.40 12.38 99.20
C ASN A 894 19.53 13.16 100.20
N ASN A 895 18.33 13.61 99.81
CA ASN A 895 17.46 14.43 100.65
C ASN A 895 15.99 14.01 100.49
N ALA A 896 15.30 13.82 101.62
CA ALA A 896 13.87 13.49 101.63
C ALA A 896 12.96 14.69 101.27
N ALA A 897 13.49 15.92 101.28
CA ALA A 897 12.76 17.12 100.91
C ALA A 897 12.32 17.08 99.44
N VAL A 898 11.02 17.33 99.22
CA VAL A 898 10.43 17.50 97.89
C VAL A 898 10.31 18.99 97.59
N TYR A 899 10.66 19.37 96.38
CA TYR A 899 10.57 20.73 95.86
C TYR A 899 9.58 20.76 94.70
N VAL A 900 8.96 21.90 94.47
CA VAL A 900 8.06 22.15 93.35
C VAL A 900 8.59 23.29 92.49
N THR A 901 8.48 23.16 91.17
CA THR A 901 8.86 24.24 90.23
C THR A 901 7.88 25.41 90.34
N GLU A 902 8.37 26.60 90.68
CA GLU A 902 7.55 27.82 90.82
C GLU A 902 8.39 29.09 90.64
N GLY A 903 7.92 30.01 89.80
CA GLY A 903 8.56 31.31 89.58
C GLY A 903 10.00 31.24 89.03
N GLY A 904 10.33 30.18 88.27
CA GLY A 904 11.69 29.96 87.76
C GLY A 904 12.69 29.41 88.81
N LYS A 905 12.19 28.95 89.97
CA LYS A 905 12.98 28.37 91.06
C LYS A 905 12.36 27.07 91.58
N LEU A 906 13.11 26.38 92.45
CA LEU A 906 12.64 25.22 93.19
C LEU A 906 12.20 25.64 94.60
N ARG A 907 10.89 25.73 94.83
CA ARG A 907 10.36 26.03 96.17
C ARG A 907 10.21 24.73 96.97
N LEU A 908 10.64 24.74 98.23
CA LEU A 908 10.38 23.63 99.15
C LEU A 908 8.86 23.41 99.30
N LEU A 909 8.41 22.16 99.16
CA LEU A 909 7.01 21.79 99.29
C LEU A 909 6.57 21.89 100.75
N GLY A 910 5.46 22.61 101.01
CA GLY A 910 4.96 22.89 102.35
C GLY A 910 4.26 21.69 103.00
N ALA A 911 4.21 21.68 104.34
CA ALA A 911 3.48 20.65 105.08
C ALA A 911 1.97 20.67 104.71
N GLY A 912 1.47 19.58 104.14
CA GLY A 912 0.08 19.43 103.68
C GLY A 912 -0.13 19.59 102.17
N GLU A 913 0.86 20.08 101.42
CA GLU A 913 0.81 20.09 99.95
C GLU A 913 1.04 18.67 99.40
N ARG A 914 0.21 18.21 98.46
CA ARG A 914 0.37 16.88 97.82
C ARG A 914 1.26 17.00 96.58
N ALA A 915 2.32 16.22 96.53
CA ALA A 915 3.15 16.09 95.33
C ALA A 915 2.47 15.20 94.29
N GLY A 916 2.60 15.58 93.01
CA GLY A 916 2.30 14.70 91.88
C GLY A 916 3.45 13.73 91.63
N THR A 917 3.76 13.47 90.36
CA THR A 917 4.95 12.70 89.96
C THR A 917 6.21 13.42 90.44
N VAL A 918 7.01 12.77 91.29
CA VAL A 918 8.28 13.31 91.81
C VAL A 918 9.46 12.73 91.03
N LEU A 919 10.18 13.58 90.32
CA LEU A 919 11.42 13.23 89.61
C LEU A 919 12.62 13.33 90.56
N THR A 920 13.70 12.62 90.25
CA THR A 920 14.95 12.71 91.03
C THR A 920 15.96 13.57 90.29
N VAL A 921 16.52 14.57 90.96
CA VAL A 921 17.56 15.48 90.45
C VAL A 921 18.81 15.42 91.33
N ASP A 922 19.93 15.90 90.83
CA ASP A 922 21.18 16.06 91.56
C ASP A 922 21.00 17.08 92.72
N GLN A 923 21.65 16.82 93.86
CA GLN A 923 21.59 17.72 95.01
C GLN A 923 22.10 19.12 94.67
N ARG A 924 23.11 19.22 93.81
CA ARG A 924 23.68 20.48 93.33
C ARG A 924 22.68 21.23 92.46
N THR A 925 21.79 20.53 91.73
CA THR A 925 20.70 21.14 90.96
C THR A 925 19.67 21.78 91.90
N VAL A 926 19.34 21.10 93.01
CA VAL A 926 18.48 21.68 94.05
C VAL A 926 19.12 22.96 94.61
N GLN A 927 20.39 22.91 94.99
CA GLN A 927 21.12 24.06 95.54
C GLN A 927 21.24 25.23 94.55
N ALA A 928 21.40 24.94 93.26
CA ALA A 928 21.54 25.97 92.23
C ALA A 928 20.23 26.70 91.90
N LEU A 929 19.07 26.11 92.22
CA LEU A 929 17.75 26.61 91.83
C LEU A 929 16.80 26.93 93.00
N SER A 930 17.15 26.57 94.23
CA SER A 930 16.37 26.85 95.44
C SER A 930 16.40 28.32 95.87
#